data_AF-A0A8T2UUN2-F1
#
_entry.id   AF-A0A8T2UUN2-F1
#
_cell.length_a   1.000
_cell.length_b   1.000
_cell.length_c   1.000
_cell.angle_alpha   90.00
_cell.angle_beta   90.00
_cell.angle_gamma   90.00
#
_symmetry.space_group_name_H-M   'P 1'
#
loop_
_entity.id
_entity.type
_entity.pdbx_description
1 polymer ?
#
loop_
_entity_poly.entity_id
_entity_poly.type
_entity_poly.pdbx_seq_one_letter_code
_entity_poly.pdbx_strand_id
1 'polypeptide(L)'
;MASFLSHMLGLTKSNADVPRVELKATAVLRRQRTIGVTEPFYNLADSISDALGNDVECTLVSEEIDRATGDGKGSKVALMEGSWLFSTDADTEDDGNEFHSLTFMVEEDFGEPGAILIKNHHPNWFFLEHVTIHMPSGSDVHFQCSSWVYPNKDYGDIPRVFFSNKVYLPNQTPKGLLHLRTLELQQLRGSGTGKRKQQDRVYDYDVYNDLGNPDEDVDFTRPVLGGSEKYPYPRRCRTGRDMTKADPKSEKPTSQLGLIYVPTDERFDHIKRSDFLGSSIKSFLHEVLPTIQKDLQGNDDFDNFADIKKLYDDGLKIPKDQLKPNLSKEEKDHEFKDAFEIIRELTDDDDPEDGTLLKFPLPQILQDNETAWSQDEEFGRQSLAGLNPLAIQRLTVFPPKSSLDPSLYGPRESALTEAHIENYMEGLTVTEAMQRNKLYIIDYHDVYFPYLERINKLEGKAYATRTILFLSKQGTLKPIAIELSLPVTVKGKPGKKNRVVTPNADSAHWDLAKIHANINDAGVHQLVSHWLRTHCVIEPFIIATHRQLSAMHPLYVLLVPHFRNTMNINALARKLLISADGVIEKTFSPGKYSMEMSSVAYKSWRFNEQSLPSDLLKRGMAVKDPSAKHGMRLLIEDYPYAVDGLDIWWCIEEWVKDYVNYFYKDAMVVQGDSELQAWWKEIKEVGHKDQKEGWPDLKGTSELVEVLTTLIWMASAHHAAVNFGQYAYAGYIPNKPTMGRKLIPEDDDSSSDDRHLLRSNPVAYFMRAWSRQSQAVEVMAVIEILSTHASDEEYLGERTKTPFWSSDKDLLRAFERFSYSLTTVEESILQRNKDPSLFNRRGAANLPYTLLIPSSGAGLTGRGIPNSTSI
;
A
#
# COMPACT_ATOMS: atom_id res chain seq x y z
N MET A 1 -14.73 0.18 -36.21
CA MET A 1 -15.70 0.63 -35.19
C MET A 1 -17.06 0.97 -35.79
N ALA A 2 -17.19 1.94 -36.71
CA ALA A 2 -18.50 2.27 -37.31
C ALA A 2 -19.15 1.13 -38.14
N SER A 3 -18.34 0.24 -38.75
CA SER A 3 -18.87 -0.88 -39.54
C SER A 3 -19.34 -2.08 -38.70
N PHE A 4 -18.91 -2.20 -37.44
CA PHE A 4 -19.30 -3.28 -36.52
C PHE A 4 -20.63 -2.95 -35.83
N LEU A 5 -20.78 -1.72 -35.32
CA LEU A 5 -22.03 -1.23 -34.75
C LEU A 5 -23.15 -1.06 -35.80
N SER A 6 -22.79 -0.71 -37.05
CA SER A 6 -23.77 -0.62 -38.15
C SER A 6 -24.29 -1.98 -38.64
N HIS A 7 -23.61 -3.11 -38.35
CA HIS A 7 -24.09 -4.44 -38.70
C HIS A 7 -24.95 -5.07 -37.58
N MET A 8 -24.66 -4.77 -36.31
CA MET A 8 -25.51 -5.17 -35.17
C MET A 8 -26.86 -4.45 -35.13
N LEU A 9 -26.97 -3.26 -35.72
CA LEU A 9 -28.19 -2.42 -35.71
C LEU A 9 -29.01 -2.49 -37.03
N GLY A 10 -28.67 -3.38 -37.96
CA GLY A 10 -29.26 -3.44 -39.30
C GLY A 10 -30.05 -4.70 -39.58
N LEU A 11 -31.39 -4.59 -39.51
CA LEU A 11 -32.41 -5.53 -39.99
C LEU A 11 -31.97 -6.38 -41.21
N THR A 12 -31.56 -7.63 -40.98
CA THR A 12 -31.50 -8.65 -42.04
C THR A 12 -32.78 -9.48 -42.05
N LYS A 13 -33.36 -9.56 -43.24
CA LYS A 13 -34.58 -10.29 -43.61
C LYS A 13 -34.71 -11.65 -42.91
N SER A 14 -35.92 -11.92 -42.45
CA SER A 14 -36.42 -13.21 -41.97
C SER A 14 -36.00 -14.36 -42.87
N ASN A 15 -35.19 -15.26 -42.34
CA ASN A 15 -35.03 -16.61 -42.87
C ASN A 15 -35.35 -17.59 -41.74
N ALA A 16 -36.47 -18.32 -41.92
CA ALA A 16 -36.93 -19.53 -41.21
C ALA A 16 -37.07 -19.47 -39.67
N ASP A 17 -38.16 -20.05 -39.17
CA ASP A 17 -38.41 -20.31 -37.73
C ASP A 17 -37.31 -21.23 -37.15
N VAL A 18 -36.18 -20.65 -36.72
CA VAL A 18 -35.24 -21.34 -35.85
C VAL A 18 -35.88 -21.39 -34.45
N PRO A 19 -36.03 -22.58 -33.83
CA PRO A 19 -36.58 -22.70 -32.49
C PRO A 19 -35.75 -21.86 -31.50
N ARG A 20 -36.45 -21.17 -30.60
CA ARG A 20 -35.83 -20.30 -29.59
C ARG A 20 -36.10 -20.83 -28.19
N VAL A 21 -35.14 -20.60 -27.32
CA VAL A 21 -35.17 -20.98 -25.90
C VAL A 21 -35.05 -19.72 -25.05
N GLU A 22 -35.80 -19.70 -23.95
CA GLU A 22 -35.71 -18.69 -22.91
C GLU A 22 -34.65 -19.09 -21.89
N LEU A 23 -33.67 -18.22 -21.65
CA LEU A 23 -32.73 -18.33 -20.54
C LEU A 23 -33.06 -17.27 -19.51
N LYS A 24 -33.35 -17.71 -18.28
CA LYS A 24 -33.61 -16.81 -17.15
C LYS A 24 -32.29 -16.39 -16.50
N ALA A 25 -32.25 -15.17 -16.00
CA ALA A 25 -31.10 -14.63 -15.31
C ALA A 25 -31.49 -13.79 -14.11
N THR A 26 -30.56 -13.68 -13.17
CA THR A 26 -30.62 -12.76 -12.05
C THR A 26 -29.37 -11.90 -12.05
N ALA A 27 -29.54 -10.58 -12.08
CA ALA A 27 -28.47 -9.60 -11.90
C ALA A 27 -28.56 -9.02 -10.48
N VAL A 28 -27.41 -8.92 -9.82
CA VAL A 28 -27.28 -8.27 -8.51
C VAL A 28 -26.51 -6.98 -8.68
N LEU A 29 -27.08 -5.86 -8.23
CA LEU A 29 -26.47 -4.54 -8.35
C LEU A 29 -26.69 -3.69 -7.09
N ARG A 30 -25.85 -2.67 -6.91
CA ARG A 30 -26.00 -1.63 -5.90
C ARG A 30 -26.16 -0.27 -6.58
N ARG A 31 -27.19 0.48 -6.19
CA ARG A 31 -27.34 1.89 -6.59
C ARG A 31 -26.42 2.77 -5.75
N GLN A 32 -25.97 3.89 -6.32
CA GLN A 32 -25.29 4.90 -5.52
C GLN A 32 -26.29 5.59 -4.58
N ARG A 33 -26.23 5.25 -3.29
CA ARG A 33 -26.96 5.95 -2.24
C ARG A 33 -26.05 7.05 -1.68
N THR A 34 -26.22 8.28 -2.13
CA THR A 34 -25.62 9.44 -1.42
C THR A 34 -26.43 9.70 -0.16
N ILE A 35 -25.81 9.49 1.00
CA ILE A 35 -26.41 9.81 2.30
C ILE A 35 -26.67 11.33 2.35
N GLY A 36 -27.96 11.70 2.38
CA GLY A 36 -28.45 13.07 2.59
C GLY A 36 -29.41 13.59 1.51
N VAL A 37 -30.67 13.86 1.90
CA VAL A 37 -31.78 14.67 1.28
C VAL A 37 -32.04 14.53 -0.24
N THR A 38 -31.26 13.77 -0.99
CA THR A 38 -31.27 13.69 -2.47
C THR A 38 -31.73 12.34 -3.00
N GLU A 39 -31.85 11.32 -2.14
CA GLU A 39 -32.37 9.99 -2.50
C GLU A 39 -33.71 10.00 -3.25
N PRO A 40 -34.70 10.87 -2.92
CA PRO A 40 -35.95 10.91 -3.67
C PRO A 40 -35.77 11.42 -5.11
N PHE A 41 -34.75 12.24 -5.39
CA PHE A 41 -34.54 12.86 -6.70
C PHE A 41 -33.81 11.95 -7.69
N TYR A 42 -32.83 11.16 -7.23
CA TYR A 42 -32.11 10.22 -8.09
C TYR A 42 -33.01 9.07 -8.54
N ASN A 43 -33.77 8.49 -7.60
CA ASN A 43 -34.75 7.46 -7.90
C ASN A 43 -35.84 7.98 -8.84
N LEU A 44 -36.29 9.24 -8.67
CA LEU A 44 -37.27 9.87 -9.57
C LEU A 44 -36.73 10.09 -10.99
N ALA A 45 -35.44 10.40 -11.16
CA ALA A 45 -34.85 10.62 -12.48
C ALA A 45 -34.72 9.33 -13.30
N ASP A 46 -34.25 8.24 -12.69
CA ASP A 46 -34.19 6.93 -13.35
C ASP A 46 -35.60 6.38 -13.59
N SER A 47 -36.51 6.57 -12.64
CA SER A 47 -37.94 6.29 -12.79
C SER A 47 -38.61 6.99 -13.97
N ILE A 48 -38.27 8.27 -14.20
CA ILE A 48 -38.74 9.03 -15.37
C ILE A 48 -38.07 8.49 -16.64
N SER A 49 -36.82 8.05 -16.56
CA SER A 49 -36.09 7.42 -17.66
C SER A 49 -36.76 6.11 -18.11
N ASP A 50 -37.13 5.22 -17.18
CA ASP A 50 -37.89 4.00 -17.45
C ASP A 50 -39.23 4.31 -18.15
N ALA A 51 -39.97 5.29 -17.63
CA ALA A 51 -41.24 5.72 -18.21
C ALA A 51 -41.11 6.31 -19.62
N LEU A 52 -39.91 6.74 -20.00
CA LEU A 52 -39.56 7.21 -21.34
C LEU A 52 -38.98 6.10 -22.25
N GLY A 53 -38.89 4.86 -21.76
CA GLY A 53 -38.39 3.70 -22.50
C GLY A 53 -36.87 3.59 -22.60
N ASN A 54 -36.14 4.27 -21.69
CA ASN A 54 -34.69 4.15 -21.57
C ASN A 54 -34.38 3.13 -20.47
N ASP A 55 -34.07 1.90 -20.86
CA ASP A 55 -33.77 0.78 -19.95
C ASP A 55 -32.27 0.39 -19.94
N VAL A 56 -31.88 -0.54 -19.07
CA VAL A 56 -30.59 -1.22 -19.15
C VAL A 56 -30.66 -2.38 -20.15
N GLU A 57 -29.99 -2.23 -21.29
CA GLU A 57 -29.91 -3.25 -22.34
C GLU A 57 -28.81 -4.27 -22.03
N CYS A 58 -29.17 -5.55 -22.07
CA CYS A 58 -28.26 -6.67 -21.91
C CYS A 58 -28.29 -7.56 -23.16
N THR A 59 -27.12 -7.97 -23.65
CA THR A 59 -27.00 -8.95 -24.74
C THR A 59 -26.06 -10.07 -24.30
N LEU A 60 -26.53 -11.32 -24.37
CA LEU A 60 -25.74 -12.49 -24.08
C LEU A 60 -24.94 -12.89 -25.32
N VAL A 61 -23.68 -13.28 -25.13
CA VAL A 61 -22.78 -13.72 -26.21
C VAL A 61 -22.29 -15.12 -25.90
N SER A 62 -22.42 -16.01 -26.88
CA SER A 62 -22.01 -17.41 -26.78
C SER A 62 -20.50 -17.61 -26.94
N GLU A 63 -20.00 -18.70 -26.37
CA GLU A 63 -18.69 -19.27 -26.69
C GLU A 63 -18.58 -19.74 -28.15
N GLU A 64 -19.71 -20.04 -28.80
CA GLU A 64 -19.82 -20.45 -30.20
C GLU A 64 -19.94 -19.26 -31.16
N ILE A 65 -19.50 -19.47 -32.40
CA ILE A 65 -19.59 -18.47 -33.48
C ILE A 65 -20.90 -18.59 -34.26
N ASP A 66 -21.44 -17.45 -34.66
CA ASP A 66 -22.39 -17.36 -35.76
C ASP A 66 -21.61 -17.56 -37.08
N ARG A 67 -22.05 -18.53 -37.90
CA ARG A 67 -21.38 -18.86 -39.16
C ARG A 67 -21.46 -17.75 -40.21
N ALA A 68 -22.45 -16.88 -40.12
CA ALA A 68 -22.66 -15.78 -41.07
C ALA A 68 -21.74 -14.59 -40.78
N THR A 69 -21.53 -14.26 -39.50
CA THR A 69 -20.72 -13.09 -39.11
C THR A 69 -19.28 -13.46 -38.75
N GLY A 70 -19.05 -14.68 -38.25
CA GLY A 70 -17.77 -15.11 -37.68
C GLY A 70 -17.55 -14.62 -36.25
N ASP A 71 -18.50 -13.86 -35.69
CA ASP A 71 -18.49 -13.38 -34.30
C ASP A 71 -19.24 -14.35 -33.38
N GLY A 72 -19.18 -14.15 -32.06
CA GLY A 72 -19.97 -14.93 -31.11
C GLY A 72 -21.48 -14.80 -31.36
N LYS A 73 -22.24 -15.90 -31.23
CA LYS A 73 -23.71 -15.86 -31.36
C LYS A 73 -24.27 -14.92 -30.29
N GLY A 74 -25.09 -13.94 -30.70
CA GLY A 74 -25.72 -12.98 -29.81
C GLY A 74 -27.17 -13.35 -29.51
N SER A 75 -27.62 -13.15 -28.27
CA SER A 75 -29.05 -13.18 -27.96
C SER A 75 -29.76 -12.00 -28.60
N LYS A 76 -31.10 -12.03 -28.60
CA LYS A 76 -31.84 -10.75 -28.69
C LYS A 76 -31.49 -9.87 -27.49
N VAL A 77 -31.62 -8.56 -27.67
CA VAL A 77 -31.52 -7.60 -26.56
C VAL A 77 -32.57 -7.96 -25.52
N ALA A 78 -32.11 -8.19 -24.30
CA ALA A 78 -32.93 -8.32 -23.11
C ALA A 78 -32.89 -7.00 -22.35
N LEU A 79 -34.00 -6.65 -21.72
CA LEU A 79 -34.09 -5.49 -20.84
C LEU A 79 -34.11 -6.01 -19.40
N MET A 80 -33.43 -5.29 -18.50
CA MET A 80 -33.48 -5.62 -17.08
C MET A 80 -34.89 -5.34 -16.54
N GLU A 81 -35.61 -6.39 -16.12
CA GLU A 81 -37.01 -6.27 -15.69
C GLU A 81 -37.11 -5.70 -14.27
N GLY A 82 -37.84 -4.61 -14.12
CA GLY A 82 -38.13 -4.00 -12.81
C GLY A 82 -38.34 -2.50 -12.96
N SER A 83 -39.45 -1.98 -12.42
CA SER A 83 -39.68 -0.54 -12.39
C SER A 83 -38.78 0.09 -11.32
N TRP A 84 -37.86 0.97 -11.71
CA TRP A 84 -37.00 1.69 -10.78
C TRP A 84 -37.81 2.62 -9.85
N LEU A 85 -39.12 2.81 -10.12
CA LEU A 85 -40.12 3.53 -9.31
C LEU A 85 -40.54 2.82 -8.01
N PHE A 86 -40.40 1.49 -7.91
CA PHE A 86 -41.05 0.70 -6.85
C PHE A 86 -40.15 -0.27 -6.10
N SER A 87 -38.82 -0.18 -6.27
CA SER A 87 -37.88 -0.81 -5.33
C SER A 87 -38.15 -0.20 -3.95
N THR A 88 -38.77 -0.99 -3.07
CA THR A 88 -38.98 -0.64 -1.67
C THR A 88 -37.83 -1.21 -0.85
N ASP A 89 -37.55 -0.65 0.34
CA ASP A 89 -36.57 -1.19 1.29
C ASP A 89 -36.85 -2.67 1.69
N ALA A 90 -37.99 -3.24 1.28
CA ALA A 90 -38.33 -4.65 1.47
C ALA A 90 -37.67 -5.60 0.44
N ASP A 91 -37.10 -5.09 -0.65
CA ASP A 91 -36.44 -5.88 -1.71
C ASP A 91 -34.91 -5.81 -1.66
N THR A 92 -34.35 -5.19 -0.61
CA THR A 92 -32.91 -4.97 -0.41
C THR A 92 -32.41 -5.76 0.78
N GLU A 93 -31.31 -6.50 0.64
CA GLU A 93 -30.59 -7.07 1.78
C GLU A 93 -29.92 -5.96 2.62
N ASP A 94 -29.49 -6.27 3.84
CA ASP A 94 -28.83 -5.33 4.78
C ASP A 94 -27.57 -4.66 4.19
N ASP A 95 -27.02 -5.18 3.09
CA ASP A 95 -25.83 -4.67 2.39
C ASP A 95 -26.14 -3.72 1.20
N GLY A 96 -27.42 -3.46 0.93
CA GLY A 96 -27.87 -2.56 -0.13
C GLY A 96 -27.91 -3.17 -1.54
N ASN A 97 -27.76 -4.49 -1.67
CA ASN A 97 -27.92 -5.20 -2.94
C ASN A 97 -29.38 -5.26 -3.40
N GLU A 98 -29.59 -5.08 -4.71
CA GLU A 98 -30.87 -5.22 -5.41
C GLU A 98 -30.81 -6.37 -6.44
N PHE A 99 -31.89 -7.15 -6.51
CA PHE A 99 -32.01 -8.30 -7.41
C PHE A 99 -32.94 -7.97 -8.57
N HIS A 100 -32.45 -8.13 -9.79
CA HIS A 100 -33.18 -7.84 -11.02
C HIS A 100 -33.26 -9.08 -11.90
N SER A 101 -34.44 -9.34 -12.46
CA SER A 101 -34.65 -10.48 -13.36
C SER A 101 -34.37 -10.08 -14.81
N LEU A 102 -33.77 -10.97 -15.59
CA LEU A 102 -33.70 -10.84 -17.06
C LEU A 102 -34.10 -12.14 -17.74
N THR A 103 -34.70 -12.00 -18.92
CA THR A 103 -35.02 -13.13 -19.80
C THR A 103 -34.35 -12.95 -21.15
N PHE A 104 -33.38 -13.81 -21.47
CA PHE A 104 -32.69 -13.81 -22.75
C PHE A 104 -33.36 -14.78 -23.73
N MET A 105 -33.69 -14.28 -24.92
CA MET A 105 -34.15 -15.13 -26.03
C MET A 105 -32.95 -15.52 -26.90
N VAL A 106 -32.63 -16.81 -26.92
CA VAL A 106 -31.52 -17.38 -27.70
C VAL A 106 -32.01 -18.45 -28.67
N GLU A 107 -31.21 -18.77 -29.69
CA GLU A 107 -31.48 -19.90 -30.59
C GLU A 107 -31.25 -21.23 -29.84
N GLU A 108 -31.95 -22.30 -30.23
CA GLU A 108 -31.81 -23.61 -29.57
C GLU A 108 -30.38 -24.16 -29.62
N ASP A 109 -29.60 -23.81 -30.65
CA ASP A 109 -28.20 -24.17 -30.80
C ASP A 109 -27.23 -23.08 -30.28
N PHE A 110 -27.69 -22.16 -29.43
CA PHE A 110 -26.89 -21.02 -28.94
C PHE A 110 -25.59 -21.46 -28.27
N GLY A 111 -25.56 -22.65 -27.65
CA GLY A 111 -24.40 -23.13 -26.91
C GLY A 111 -24.30 -22.48 -25.53
N GLU A 112 -23.09 -22.43 -24.99
CA GLU A 112 -22.86 -21.92 -23.63
C GLU A 112 -22.62 -20.40 -23.61
N PRO A 113 -23.27 -19.65 -22.71
CA PRO A 113 -23.01 -18.22 -22.52
C PRO A 113 -21.58 -17.95 -22.02
N GLY A 114 -20.85 -17.08 -22.72
CA GLY A 114 -19.47 -16.73 -22.40
C GLY A 114 -19.24 -15.26 -22.05
N ALA A 115 -20.11 -14.35 -22.49
CA ALA A 115 -20.05 -12.93 -22.12
C ALA A 115 -21.43 -12.28 -22.06
N ILE A 116 -21.54 -11.17 -21.33
CA ILE A 116 -22.70 -10.26 -21.31
C ILE A 116 -22.22 -8.87 -21.72
N LEU A 117 -22.92 -8.26 -22.67
CA LEU A 117 -22.77 -6.88 -23.07
C LEU A 117 -23.86 -6.03 -22.41
N ILE A 118 -23.49 -4.93 -21.76
CA ILE A 118 -24.42 -4.06 -21.03
C ILE A 118 -24.32 -2.62 -21.53
N LYS A 119 -25.46 -2.00 -21.80
CA LYS A 119 -25.61 -0.56 -22.01
C LYS A 119 -26.60 0.01 -21.02
N ASN A 120 -26.15 1.00 -20.26
CA ASN A 120 -26.99 1.72 -19.33
C ASN A 120 -27.50 3.00 -20.01
N HIS A 121 -28.79 3.08 -20.32
CA HIS A 121 -29.39 4.30 -20.89
C HIS A 121 -29.92 5.27 -19.82
N HIS A 122 -29.78 4.92 -18.53
CA HIS A 122 -30.23 5.75 -17.43
C HIS A 122 -29.27 6.93 -17.24
N PRO A 123 -29.74 8.06 -16.66
CA PRO A 123 -28.89 9.19 -16.35
C PRO A 123 -27.88 8.89 -15.23
N ASN A 124 -28.19 7.95 -14.33
CA ASN A 124 -27.33 7.55 -13.22
C ASN A 124 -26.58 6.25 -13.51
N TRP A 125 -25.59 5.95 -12.68
CA TRP A 125 -24.78 4.73 -12.74
C TRP A 125 -25.03 3.83 -11.53
N PHE A 126 -24.72 2.55 -11.69
CA PHE A 126 -24.86 1.54 -10.64
C PHE A 126 -23.61 0.66 -10.59
N PHE A 127 -23.38 0.00 -9.45
CA PHE A 127 -22.34 -1.01 -9.32
C PHE A 127 -22.94 -2.38 -9.59
N LEU A 128 -22.46 -3.07 -10.63
CA LEU A 128 -22.91 -4.42 -10.96
C LEU A 128 -22.03 -5.43 -10.22
N GLU A 129 -22.62 -6.20 -9.32
CA GLU A 129 -21.92 -7.21 -8.54
C GLU A 129 -21.65 -8.46 -9.37
N HIS A 130 -22.73 -9.12 -9.78
CA HIS A 130 -22.66 -10.33 -10.59
C HIS A 130 -23.97 -10.58 -11.34
N VAL A 131 -23.90 -11.42 -12.36
CA VAL A 131 -25.07 -11.94 -13.09
C VAL A 131 -25.01 -13.47 -13.10
N THR A 132 -26.14 -14.12 -12.86
CA THR A 132 -26.29 -15.57 -12.92
C THR A 132 -27.29 -15.94 -13.99
N ILE A 133 -26.91 -16.82 -14.92
CA ILE A 133 -27.77 -17.38 -15.97
C ILE A 133 -28.16 -18.80 -15.57
N HIS A 134 -29.46 -19.08 -15.51
CA HIS A 134 -29.99 -20.40 -15.18
C HIS A 134 -30.21 -21.23 -16.45
N MET A 135 -29.38 -22.26 -16.65
CA MET A 135 -29.45 -23.09 -17.85
C MET A 135 -30.58 -24.14 -17.73
N PRO A 136 -31.21 -24.55 -18.86
CA PRO A 136 -32.26 -25.58 -18.85
C PRO A 136 -31.82 -26.94 -18.28
N SER A 137 -30.52 -27.21 -18.26
CA SER A 137 -29.90 -28.39 -17.62
C SER A 137 -29.99 -28.38 -16.09
N GLY A 138 -30.35 -27.25 -15.47
CA GLY A 138 -30.32 -27.03 -14.03
C GLY A 138 -28.95 -26.59 -13.50
N SER A 139 -28.00 -26.26 -14.37
CA SER A 139 -26.71 -25.66 -14.00
C SER A 139 -26.74 -24.13 -14.16
N ASP A 140 -25.94 -23.43 -13.38
CA ASP A 140 -25.81 -21.98 -13.46
C ASP A 140 -24.50 -21.56 -14.13
N VAL A 141 -24.54 -20.47 -14.89
CA VAL A 141 -23.35 -19.77 -15.42
C VAL A 141 -23.26 -18.41 -14.74
N HIS A 142 -22.13 -18.15 -14.08
CA HIS A 142 -21.93 -16.93 -13.31
C HIS A 142 -20.99 -15.95 -14.02
N PHE A 143 -21.27 -14.67 -13.87
CA PHE A 143 -20.49 -13.54 -14.35
C PHE A 143 -20.13 -12.69 -13.14
N GLN A 144 -18.90 -12.79 -12.63
CA GLN A 144 -18.42 -11.92 -11.56
C GLN A 144 -18.04 -10.57 -12.18
N CYS A 145 -18.82 -9.53 -11.91
CA CYS A 145 -18.69 -8.23 -12.58
C CYS A 145 -17.87 -7.24 -11.75
N SER A 146 -18.29 -7.01 -10.49
CA SER A 146 -17.72 -6.07 -9.52
C SER A 146 -17.23 -4.76 -10.15
N SER A 147 -18.11 -4.05 -10.87
CA SER A 147 -17.73 -2.84 -11.61
C SER A 147 -18.85 -1.82 -11.72
N TRP A 148 -18.48 -0.54 -11.77
CA TRP A 148 -19.39 0.57 -12.01
C TRP A 148 -19.83 0.65 -13.48
N VAL A 149 -21.14 0.74 -13.73
CA VAL A 149 -21.74 0.85 -15.07
C VAL A 149 -22.34 2.24 -15.27
N TYR A 150 -21.51 3.15 -15.80
CA TYR A 150 -21.92 4.51 -16.19
C TYR A 150 -22.89 4.57 -17.38
N PRO A 151 -23.60 5.70 -17.56
CA PRO A 151 -24.44 5.94 -18.72
C PRO A 151 -23.67 5.69 -20.03
N ASN A 152 -24.31 5.02 -20.98
CA ASN A 152 -23.70 4.56 -22.24
C ASN A 152 -23.09 5.71 -23.07
N LYS A 153 -23.67 6.91 -22.99
CA LYS A 153 -23.12 8.14 -23.60
C LYS A 153 -21.70 8.46 -23.12
N ASP A 154 -21.35 8.07 -21.90
CA ASP A 154 -20.02 8.31 -21.32
C ASP A 154 -18.96 7.32 -21.85
N TYR A 155 -19.39 6.21 -22.44
CA TYR A 155 -18.54 5.21 -23.10
C TYR A 155 -18.50 5.35 -24.64
N GLY A 156 -19.12 6.39 -25.20
CA GLY A 156 -19.18 6.59 -26.65
C GLY A 156 -19.97 5.49 -27.37
N ASP A 157 -21.06 5.02 -26.76
CA ASP A 157 -21.96 3.96 -27.26
C ASP A 157 -21.33 2.56 -27.38
N ILE A 158 -20.18 2.35 -26.75
CA ILE A 158 -19.52 1.06 -26.66
C ILE A 158 -20.08 0.33 -25.42
N PRO A 159 -20.65 -0.88 -25.58
CA PRO A 159 -21.18 -1.63 -24.44
C PRO A 159 -20.05 -2.09 -23.50
N ARG A 160 -20.36 -2.16 -22.21
CA ARG A 160 -19.51 -2.80 -21.21
C ARG A 160 -19.58 -4.31 -21.40
N VAL A 161 -18.44 -4.99 -21.34
CA VAL A 161 -18.35 -6.44 -21.45
C VAL A 161 -18.00 -7.06 -20.11
N PHE A 162 -18.67 -8.15 -19.78
CA PHE A 162 -18.38 -9.00 -18.63
C PHE A 162 -18.29 -10.45 -19.11
N PHE A 163 -17.27 -11.18 -18.70
CA PHE A 163 -17.07 -12.58 -19.09
C PHE A 163 -17.60 -13.52 -18.01
N SER A 164 -17.95 -14.74 -18.40
CA SER A 164 -18.27 -15.79 -17.42
C SER A 164 -17.04 -16.08 -16.56
N ASN A 165 -17.24 -16.66 -15.39
CA ASN A 165 -16.17 -16.97 -14.45
C ASN A 165 -15.31 -18.20 -14.84
N LYS A 166 -15.26 -18.53 -16.13
CA LYS A 166 -14.35 -19.52 -16.69
C LYS A 166 -13.01 -18.87 -17.04
N VAL A 167 -11.94 -19.60 -16.80
CA VAL A 167 -10.56 -19.12 -16.94
C VAL A 167 -9.91 -19.74 -18.17
N TYR A 168 -9.35 -18.89 -19.04
CA TYR A 168 -8.76 -19.30 -20.31
C TYR A 168 -7.41 -18.61 -20.55
N LEU A 169 -6.40 -19.41 -20.90
CA LEU A 169 -5.22 -18.90 -21.61
C LEU A 169 -5.62 -18.31 -22.97
N PRO A 170 -4.84 -17.38 -23.55
CA PRO A 170 -5.20 -16.76 -24.83
C PRO A 170 -5.52 -17.77 -25.94
N ASN A 171 -4.73 -18.84 -26.05
CA ASN A 171 -4.91 -19.91 -27.04
C ASN A 171 -6.08 -20.88 -26.75
N GLN A 172 -6.69 -20.80 -25.56
CA GLN A 172 -7.84 -21.59 -25.14
C GLN A 172 -9.15 -20.78 -25.19
N THR A 173 -9.08 -19.48 -25.48
CA THR A 173 -10.25 -18.61 -25.57
C THR A 173 -11.26 -19.17 -26.58
N PRO A 174 -12.52 -19.39 -26.19
CA PRO A 174 -13.56 -19.81 -27.13
C PRO A 174 -13.70 -18.86 -28.31
N LYS A 175 -13.97 -19.41 -29.50
CA LYS A 175 -13.95 -18.64 -30.75
C LYS A 175 -14.92 -17.46 -30.74
N GLY A 176 -16.10 -17.61 -30.13
CA GLY A 176 -17.08 -16.54 -30.01
C GLY A 176 -16.62 -15.35 -29.14
N LEU A 177 -15.61 -15.55 -28.28
CA LEU A 177 -15.14 -14.55 -27.32
C LEU A 177 -13.82 -13.87 -27.73
N LEU A 178 -13.14 -14.35 -28.78
CA LEU A 178 -11.82 -13.85 -29.20
C LEU A 178 -11.83 -12.33 -29.49
N HIS A 179 -12.87 -11.85 -30.18
CA HIS A 179 -13.00 -10.44 -30.51
C HIS A 179 -13.21 -9.60 -29.24
N LEU A 180 -14.11 -10.03 -28.34
CA LEU A 180 -14.41 -9.33 -27.10
C LEU A 180 -13.20 -9.27 -26.15
N ARG A 181 -12.44 -10.37 -26.03
CA ARG A 181 -11.17 -10.41 -25.27
C ARG A 181 -10.20 -9.33 -25.73
N THR A 182 -10.05 -9.19 -27.05
CA THR A 182 -9.15 -8.20 -27.64
C THR A 182 -9.68 -6.78 -27.45
N LEU A 183 -10.99 -6.57 -27.66
CA LEU A 183 -11.64 -5.28 -27.57
C LEU A 183 -11.57 -4.71 -26.15
N GLU A 184 -11.84 -5.51 -25.11
CA GLU A 184 -11.75 -5.05 -23.72
C GLU A 184 -10.33 -4.59 -23.37
N LEU A 185 -9.31 -5.37 -23.72
CA LEU A 185 -7.92 -4.98 -23.49
C LEU A 185 -7.53 -3.70 -24.24
N GLN A 186 -8.12 -3.44 -25.41
CA GLN A 186 -7.90 -2.16 -26.12
C GLN A 186 -8.55 -0.98 -25.38
N GLN A 187 -9.75 -1.17 -24.84
CA GLN A 187 -10.45 -0.14 -24.06
C GLN A 187 -9.69 0.19 -22.77
N LEU A 188 -9.26 -0.83 -22.03
CA LEU A 188 -8.51 -0.68 -20.77
C LEU A 188 -7.16 0.03 -20.99
N ARG A 189 -6.52 -0.15 -22.15
CA ARG A 189 -5.28 0.57 -22.49
C ARG A 189 -5.51 2.03 -22.89
N GLY A 190 -6.67 2.35 -23.44
CA GLY A 190 -7.00 3.68 -23.97
C GLY A 190 -6.05 4.15 -25.08
N SER A 191 -6.02 5.46 -25.32
CA SER A 191 -5.26 6.08 -26.43
C SER A 191 -3.92 6.70 -26.02
N GLY A 192 -3.56 6.67 -24.73
CA GLY A 192 -2.36 7.34 -24.20
C GLY A 192 -2.42 8.87 -24.11
N THR A 193 -3.56 9.48 -24.45
CA THR A 193 -3.71 10.94 -24.54
C THR A 193 -4.95 11.43 -23.79
N GLY A 194 -5.10 12.76 -23.66
CA GLY A 194 -6.25 13.40 -23.02
C GLY A 194 -6.23 13.35 -21.49
N LYS A 195 -7.06 14.20 -20.88
CA LYS A 195 -7.32 14.21 -19.43
C LYS A 195 -8.27 13.09 -19.06
N ARG A 196 -7.95 12.35 -17.99
CA ARG A 196 -8.80 11.28 -17.49
C ARG A 196 -10.02 11.84 -16.75
N LYS A 197 -11.16 11.19 -16.94
CA LYS A 197 -12.44 11.51 -16.31
C LYS A 197 -12.82 10.45 -15.29
N GLN A 198 -13.78 10.77 -14.41
CA GLN A 198 -14.19 9.88 -13.33
C GLN A 198 -14.69 8.51 -13.81
N GLN A 199 -15.44 8.47 -14.91
CA GLN A 199 -15.97 7.26 -15.52
C GLN A 199 -14.93 6.42 -16.29
N ASP A 200 -13.74 6.95 -16.56
CA ASP A 200 -12.75 6.27 -17.41
C ASP A 200 -12.22 5.02 -16.69
N ARG A 201 -12.09 3.92 -17.44
CA ARG A 201 -11.43 2.67 -17.03
C ARG A 201 -10.05 2.49 -17.69
N VAL A 202 -9.35 3.59 -17.93
CA VAL A 202 -8.10 3.58 -18.70
C VAL A 202 -6.90 3.49 -17.76
N TYR A 203 -6.18 2.38 -17.87
CA TYR A 203 -4.93 2.12 -17.17
C TYR A 203 -3.77 2.52 -18.06
N ASP A 204 -2.95 3.47 -17.61
CA ASP A 204 -1.77 3.94 -18.34
C ASP A 204 -0.74 4.53 -17.38
N TYR A 205 0.48 4.74 -17.87
CA TYR A 205 1.64 5.12 -17.07
C TYR A 205 2.01 6.58 -17.21
N ASP A 206 2.50 7.16 -16.13
CA ASP A 206 3.18 8.45 -16.14
C ASP A 206 4.24 8.51 -15.01
N VAL A 207 5.11 9.50 -15.06
CA VAL A 207 6.15 9.75 -14.06
C VAL A 207 5.58 10.51 -12.86
N TYR A 208 6.26 10.52 -11.72
CA TYR A 208 5.87 11.35 -10.58
C TYR A 208 6.31 12.80 -10.82
N ASN A 209 5.52 13.51 -11.61
CA ASN A 209 5.64 14.94 -11.88
C ASN A 209 4.45 15.76 -11.32
N ASP A 210 3.62 15.13 -10.49
CA ASP A 210 2.42 15.71 -9.88
C ASP A 210 2.57 15.98 -8.37
N LEU A 211 3.80 15.93 -7.85
CA LEU A 211 4.09 16.16 -6.44
C LEU A 211 4.36 17.63 -6.10
N GLY A 212 4.78 18.45 -7.08
CA GLY A 212 5.08 19.87 -6.85
C GLY A 212 3.93 20.81 -7.19
N ASN A 213 3.96 22.04 -6.66
CA ASN A 213 3.04 23.11 -7.04
C ASN A 213 3.76 24.44 -7.40
N PRO A 214 4.60 24.46 -8.45
CA PRO A 214 5.39 25.63 -8.82
C PRO A 214 4.56 26.83 -9.30
N ASP A 215 3.28 26.64 -9.64
CA ASP A 215 2.35 27.74 -9.98
C ASP A 215 1.91 28.53 -8.73
N GLU A 216 1.95 27.91 -7.54
CA GLU A 216 1.63 28.56 -6.25
C GLU A 216 2.86 29.25 -5.67
N ASP A 217 3.97 28.51 -5.51
CA ASP A 217 5.25 29.05 -5.03
C ASP A 217 6.41 28.27 -5.66
N VAL A 218 7.49 28.97 -6.02
CA VAL A 218 8.72 28.36 -6.53
C VAL A 218 9.34 27.38 -5.53
N ASP A 219 9.15 27.61 -4.23
CA ASP A 219 9.61 26.71 -3.17
C ASP A 219 8.87 25.37 -3.15
N PHE A 220 7.72 25.26 -3.82
CA PHE A 220 6.97 24.02 -4.04
C PHE A 220 7.35 23.29 -5.33
N THR A 221 8.40 23.74 -6.03
CA THR A 221 8.99 22.99 -7.14
C THR A 221 9.61 21.69 -6.62
N ARG A 222 9.30 20.56 -7.26
CA ARG A 222 9.89 19.24 -6.96
C ARG A 222 10.47 18.62 -8.22
N PRO A 223 11.56 17.84 -8.13
CA PRO A 223 12.09 17.14 -9.29
C PRO A 223 11.09 16.07 -9.76
N VAL A 224 10.98 15.92 -11.09
CA VAL A 224 10.27 14.78 -11.68
C VAL A 224 11.01 13.50 -11.33
N LEU A 225 10.29 12.52 -10.75
CA LEU A 225 10.83 11.20 -10.45
C LEU A 225 10.33 10.19 -11.47
N GLY A 226 11.28 9.51 -12.13
CA GLY A 226 11.03 8.60 -13.23
C GLY A 226 11.44 9.20 -14.59
N GLY A 227 11.98 8.36 -15.47
CA GLY A 227 12.39 8.73 -16.82
C GLY A 227 13.76 9.43 -16.92
N SER A 228 14.56 9.41 -15.85
CA SER A 228 15.91 9.96 -15.84
C SER A 228 16.89 9.09 -15.05
N GLU A 229 18.18 9.13 -15.39
CA GLU A 229 19.23 8.43 -14.62
C GLU A 229 19.48 9.06 -13.24
N LYS A 230 19.23 10.38 -13.12
CA LYS A 230 19.43 11.11 -11.87
C LYS A 230 18.39 10.68 -10.83
N TYR A 231 17.12 10.66 -11.22
CA TYR A 231 15.97 10.29 -10.40
C TYR A 231 15.15 9.19 -11.09
N PRO A 232 15.64 7.93 -11.12
CA PRO A 232 14.88 6.81 -11.65
C PRO A 232 13.76 6.45 -10.67
N TYR A 233 12.62 6.00 -11.18
CA TYR A 233 11.49 5.66 -10.32
C TYR A 233 10.46 4.75 -11.01
N PRO A 234 9.69 3.95 -10.27
CA PRO A 234 8.50 3.29 -10.81
C PRO A 234 7.54 4.32 -11.43
N ARG A 235 6.76 3.90 -12.42
CA ARG A 235 5.66 4.71 -12.98
C ARG A 235 4.41 4.63 -12.09
N ARG A 236 3.60 5.68 -12.15
CA ARG A 236 2.29 5.77 -11.50
C ARG A 236 1.16 5.80 -12.54
N CYS A 237 -0.08 5.77 -12.08
CA CYS A 237 -1.26 5.94 -12.92
C CYS A 237 -1.28 7.31 -13.62
N ARG A 238 -1.38 7.31 -14.95
CA ARG A 238 -1.52 8.53 -15.76
C ARG A 238 -2.85 9.21 -15.51
N THR A 239 -2.82 10.51 -15.24
CA THR A 239 -4.00 11.34 -14.97
C THR A 239 -4.27 12.34 -16.10
N GLY A 240 -3.21 12.81 -16.77
CA GLY A 240 -3.31 13.65 -17.96
C GLY A 240 -3.92 15.03 -17.73
N ARG A 241 -3.82 15.58 -16.51
CA ARG A 241 -4.17 16.98 -16.23
C ARG A 241 -3.19 17.91 -16.97
N ASP A 242 -3.56 19.18 -17.05
CA ASP A 242 -2.72 20.17 -17.70
C ASP A 242 -1.38 20.32 -16.96
N MET A 243 -0.32 20.65 -17.68
CA MET A 243 0.97 21.01 -17.08
C MET A 243 0.91 22.41 -16.44
N THR A 244 1.72 22.64 -15.40
CA THR A 244 1.85 23.94 -14.74
C THR A 244 2.43 24.98 -15.70
N LYS A 245 2.16 26.27 -15.44
CA LYS A 245 2.69 27.38 -16.24
C LYS A 245 4.15 27.66 -15.89
N ALA A 246 4.50 27.58 -14.61
CA ALA A 246 5.84 27.84 -14.09
C ALA A 246 6.85 26.75 -14.47
N ASP A 247 6.44 25.48 -14.51
CA ASP A 247 7.26 24.35 -14.97
C ASP A 247 6.45 23.42 -15.89
N PRO A 248 6.61 23.51 -17.22
CA PRO A 248 5.89 22.65 -18.17
C PRO A 248 6.18 21.14 -18.06
N LYS A 249 7.10 20.72 -17.19
CA LYS A 249 7.35 19.30 -16.88
C LYS A 249 6.51 18.79 -15.70
N SER A 250 5.98 19.69 -14.88
CA SER A 250 5.15 19.38 -13.72
C SER A 250 3.67 19.39 -14.09
N GLU A 251 2.93 18.35 -13.70
CA GLU A 251 1.47 18.26 -13.88
C GLU A 251 0.78 19.11 -12.80
N LYS A 252 -0.27 19.85 -13.17
CA LYS A 252 -1.00 20.68 -12.21
C LYS A 252 -1.61 19.84 -11.09
N PRO A 253 -1.56 20.32 -9.83
CA PRO A 253 -2.33 19.73 -8.75
C PRO A 253 -3.83 19.77 -9.03
N THR A 254 -4.57 18.91 -8.34
CA THR A 254 -6.03 19.01 -8.27
C THR A 254 -6.42 20.22 -7.40
N SER A 255 -7.65 20.71 -7.55
CA SER A 255 -8.20 21.62 -6.54
C SER A 255 -8.22 20.94 -5.16
N GLN A 256 -8.37 21.73 -4.09
CA GLN A 256 -8.48 21.21 -2.72
C GLN A 256 -9.56 20.13 -2.60
N LEU A 257 -10.70 20.34 -3.28
CA LEU A 257 -11.83 19.40 -3.32
C LEU A 257 -11.65 18.27 -4.34
N GLY A 258 -10.92 18.48 -5.43
CA GLY A 258 -10.79 17.52 -6.52
C GLY A 258 -9.97 16.27 -6.15
N LEU A 259 -10.36 15.11 -6.68
CA LEU A 259 -9.64 13.85 -6.52
C LEU A 259 -8.63 13.64 -7.65
N ILE A 260 -7.50 13.00 -7.33
CA ILE A 260 -6.58 12.50 -8.35
C ILE A 260 -7.25 11.30 -9.03
N TYR A 261 -7.22 11.26 -10.36
CA TYR A 261 -7.82 10.17 -11.10
C TYR A 261 -7.13 8.84 -10.81
N VAL A 262 -7.97 7.82 -10.62
CA VAL A 262 -7.68 6.39 -10.80
C VAL A 262 -8.83 5.79 -11.61
N PRO A 263 -8.63 4.68 -12.34
CA PRO A 263 -9.69 3.97 -13.04
C PRO A 263 -10.87 3.71 -12.10
N THR A 264 -12.11 3.87 -12.59
CA THR A 264 -13.29 3.95 -11.70
C THR A 264 -13.47 2.73 -10.79
N ASP A 265 -13.05 1.55 -11.23
CA ASP A 265 -13.16 0.30 -10.47
C ASP A 265 -12.05 0.15 -9.40
N GLU A 266 -11.00 0.98 -9.45
CA GLU A 266 -9.93 1.03 -8.43
C GLU A 266 -10.27 1.92 -7.24
N ARG A 267 -11.33 2.74 -7.35
CA ARG A 267 -11.75 3.63 -6.28
C ARG A 267 -12.27 2.80 -5.10
N PHE A 268 -11.99 3.26 -3.88
CA PHE A 268 -12.53 2.63 -2.68
C PHE A 268 -14.05 2.46 -2.77
N ASP A 269 -14.56 1.36 -2.23
CA ASP A 269 -16.01 1.18 -2.03
C ASP A 269 -16.51 2.18 -0.97
N HIS A 270 -17.80 2.46 -0.96
CA HIS A 270 -18.45 3.41 -0.04
C HIS A 270 -18.15 3.10 1.43
N ILE A 271 -18.14 1.81 1.82
CA ILE A 271 -17.81 1.39 3.19
C ILE A 271 -16.37 1.79 3.55
N LYS A 272 -15.39 1.47 2.70
CA LYS A 272 -14.00 1.88 2.97
C LYS A 272 -13.79 3.40 2.91
N ARG A 273 -14.62 4.13 2.15
CA ARG A 273 -14.64 5.61 2.16
C ARG A 273 -15.27 6.18 3.43
N SER A 274 -16.32 5.57 3.95
CA SER A 274 -16.93 5.95 5.24
C SER A 274 -16.06 5.52 6.41
N ASP A 275 -15.29 4.45 6.27
CA ASP A 275 -14.59 3.85 7.41
C ASP A 275 -13.35 4.63 7.85
N PHE A 276 -12.57 5.28 6.97
CA PHE A 276 -11.45 6.09 7.50
C PHE A 276 -10.57 6.86 6.50
N LEU A 277 -10.25 6.27 5.36
CA LEU A 277 -8.87 6.42 4.88
C LEU A 277 -8.50 7.79 4.28
N GLY A 278 -9.27 8.23 3.28
CA GLY A 278 -8.94 9.46 2.53
C GLY A 278 -9.61 10.70 3.11
N SER A 279 -10.87 10.57 3.52
CA SER A 279 -11.69 11.65 4.05
C SER A 279 -11.24 12.07 5.45
N SER A 280 -10.96 11.12 6.36
CA SER A 280 -10.53 11.46 7.73
C SER A 280 -9.15 12.14 7.77
N ILE A 281 -8.15 11.64 7.02
CA ILE A 281 -6.82 12.32 6.93
C ILE A 281 -7.00 13.74 6.37
N LYS A 282 -7.70 13.87 5.23
CA LYS A 282 -7.88 15.15 4.56
C LYS A 282 -8.59 16.16 5.46
N SER A 283 -9.70 15.77 6.06
CA SER A 283 -10.46 16.65 6.94
C SER A 283 -9.70 16.95 8.25
N PHE A 284 -8.96 16.01 8.83
CA PHE A 284 -8.07 16.29 9.98
C PHE A 284 -7.05 17.37 9.64
N LEU A 285 -6.34 17.23 8.51
CA LEU A 285 -5.31 18.17 8.07
C LEU A 285 -5.86 19.57 7.76
N HIS A 286 -7.10 19.66 7.26
CA HIS A 286 -7.68 20.93 6.82
C HIS A 286 -8.57 21.62 7.88
N GLU A 287 -9.14 20.88 8.82
CA GLU A 287 -10.09 21.42 9.81
C GLU A 287 -9.56 21.38 11.25
N VAL A 288 -8.93 20.27 11.63
CA VAL A 288 -8.53 20.01 13.03
C VAL A 288 -7.13 20.55 13.31
N LEU A 289 -6.14 20.13 12.51
CA LEU A 289 -4.73 20.47 12.72
C LEU A 289 -4.45 22.00 12.75
N PRO A 290 -5.04 22.84 11.86
CA PRO A 290 -4.80 24.28 11.91
C PRO A 290 -5.30 24.92 13.21
N THR A 291 -6.35 24.36 13.82
CA THR A 291 -6.88 24.82 15.12
C THR A 291 -5.91 24.50 16.24
N ILE A 292 -5.35 23.28 16.25
CA ILE A 292 -4.31 22.86 17.22
C ILE A 292 -3.07 23.77 17.08
N GLN A 293 -2.59 23.98 15.86
CA GLN A 293 -1.43 24.85 15.60
C GLN A 293 -1.66 26.29 16.06
N LYS A 294 -2.88 26.81 15.87
CA LYS A 294 -3.24 28.16 16.32
C LYS A 294 -3.28 28.28 17.84
N ASP A 295 -3.74 27.25 18.56
CA ASP A 295 -3.82 27.26 20.03
C ASP A 295 -2.43 27.21 20.68
N LEU A 296 -1.48 26.52 20.06
CA LEU A 296 -0.11 26.39 20.58
C LEU A 296 0.73 27.69 20.52
N GLN A 297 0.26 28.76 19.87
CA GLN A 297 0.76 30.17 19.90
C GLN A 297 2.28 30.40 20.13
N GLY A 298 3.14 29.60 19.50
CA GLY A 298 4.61 29.74 19.58
C GLY A 298 5.31 28.97 20.71
N ASN A 299 4.58 28.25 21.58
CA ASN A 299 5.12 27.28 22.53
C ASN A 299 4.77 25.84 22.09
N ASP A 300 5.28 25.44 20.93
CA ASP A 300 4.96 24.17 20.25
C ASP A 300 5.97 23.04 20.59
N ASP A 301 6.78 23.23 21.62
CA ASP A 301 7.66 22.18 22.16
C ASP A 301 6.97 21.54 23.37
N PHE A 302 7.09 20.22 23.53
CA PHE A 302 6.74 19.59 24.80
C PHE A 302 7.68 20.09 25.91
N ASP A 303 7.23 20.19 27.16
CA ASP A 303 8.13 20.55 28.26
C ASP A 303 8.82 19.30 28.84
N ASN A 304 8.15 18.15 28.81
CA ASN A 304 8.64 16.88 29.36
C ASN A 304 7.84 15.66 28.84
N PHE A 305 8.25 14.45 29.24
CA PHE A 305 7.59 13.21 28.84
C PHE A 305 6.14 13.07 29.36
N ALA A 306 5.79 13.70 30.48
CA ALA A 306 4.41 13.66 30.98
C ALA A 306 3.46 14.43 30.06
N ASP A 307 3.91 15.52 29.41
CA ASP A 307 3.07 16.24 28.44
C ASP A 307 2.79 15.42 27.19
N ILE A 308 3.73 14.57 26.77
CA ILE A 308 3.48 13.59 25.71
C ILE A 308 2.45 12.57 26.19
N LYS A 309 2.56 12.10 27.44
CA LYS A 309 1.63 11.12 28.01
C LYS A 309 0.19 11.68 28.12
N LYS A 310 0.03 12.97 28.36
CA LYS A 310 -1.29 13.65 28.36
C LYS A 310 -2.04 13.48 27.06
N LEU A 311 -1.38 13.26 25.92
CA LEU A 311 -2.06 12.99 24.64
C LEU A 311 -2.94 11.73 24.68
N TYR A 312 -2.59 10.76 25.54
CA TYR A 312 -3.31 9.50 25.71
C TYR A 312 -4.17 9.46 26.98
N ASP A 313 -3.75 10.15 28.05
CA ASP A 313 -4.47 10.14 29.34
C ASP A 313 -5.59 11.19 29.35
N ASP A 314 -5.22 12.45 29.09
CA ASP A 314 -6.09 13.63 29.23
C ASP A 314 -6.69 14.09 27.89
N GLY A 315 -5.99 13.85 26.78
CA GLY A 315 -6.30 14.36 25.44
C GLY A 315 -6.02 15.85 25.22
N LEU A 316 -6.15 16.30 23.98
CA LEU A 316 -6.07 17.71 23.59
C LEU A 316 -7.45 18.32 23.48
N LYS A 317 -7.72 19.38 24.25
CA LYS A 317 -8.98 20.11 24.15
C LYS A 317 -8.99 20.97 22.89
N ILE A 318 -9.97 20.75 22.03
CA ILE A 318 -10.19 21.53 20.81
C ILE A 318 -11.45 22.39 21.00
N PRO A 319 -11.32 23.72 21.04
CA PRO A 319 -12.47 24.61 21.20
C PRO A 319 -13.45 24.47 20.03
N LYS A 320 -14.71 24.08 20.33
CA LYS A 320 -15.75 23.82 19.32
C LYS A 320 -16.06 25.02 18.44
N ASP A 321 -15.98 26.22 19.01
CA ASP A 321 -16.20 27.50 18.32
C ASP A 321 -15.08 27.86 17.33
N GLN A 322 -13.92 27.19 17.44
CA GLN A 322 -12.78 27.38 16.55
C GLN A 322 -12.68 26.33 15.44
N LEU A 323 -13.27 25.15 15.65
CA LEU A 323 -13.58 24.23 14.54
C LEU A 323 -14.60 24.94 13.64
N LYS A 324 -14.38 24.96 12.33
CA LYS A 324 -15.32 25.56 11.38
C LYS A 324 -16.33 24.50 10.95
N PRO A 325 -17.56 24.46 11.50
CA PRO A 325 -18.54 23.49 11.04
C PRO A 325 -19.36 24.19 9.96
N ASN A 326 -18.88 24.23 8.72
CA ASN A 326 -19.71 24.60 7.56
C ASN A 326 -18.96 24.30 6.26
N LEU A 327 -18.79 23.01 5.99
CA LEU A 327 -18.59 22.55 4.62
C LEU A 327 -19.83 22.95 3.81
N SER A 328 -19.61 23.66 2.70
CA SER A 328 -20.62 23.91 1.68
C SER A 328 -21.21 22.59 1.18
N LYS A 329 -22.39 22.65 0.55
CA LYS A 329 -23.04 21.45 0.01
C LYS A 329 -22.12 20.70 -0.99
N GLU A 330 -21.37 21.44 -1.79
CA GLU A 330 -20.36 20.89 -2.72
C GLU A 330 -19.19 20.21 -2.01
N GLU A 331 -18.80 20.68 -0.83
CA GLU A 331 -17.71 20.07 -0.04
C GLU A 331 -18.14 18.76 0.64
N LYS A 332 -19.42 18.67 1.06
CA LYS A 332 -20.02 17.42 1.57
C LYS A 332 -20.19 16.37 0.46
N ASP A 333 -20.54 16.80 -0.74
CA ASP A 333 -20.64 15.94 -1.92
C ASP A 333 -19.25 15.45 -2.44
N HIS A 334 -18.14 16.04 -1.94
CA HIS A 334 -16.75 15.75 -2.32
C HIS A 334 -15.89 15.11 -1.20
N GLU A 335 -16.52 14.28 -0.37
CA GLU A 335 -15.83 13.35 0.55
C GLU A 335 -15.09 14.04 1.74
N PHE A 336 -15.57 15.18 2.24
CA PHE A 336 -15.15 15.68 3.55
C PHE A 336 -16.06 15.12 4.65
N LYS A 337 -15.45 14.46 5.66
CA LYS A 337 -16.12 14.20 6.94
C LYS A 337 -16.11 15.46 7.78
N ASP A 338 -17.13 15.61 8.62
CA ASP A 338 -17.20 16.70 9.58
C ASP A 338 -16.10 16.56 10.64
N ALA A 339 -15.47 17.67 11.06
CA ALA A 339 -14.43 17.67 12.09
C ALA A 339 -14.81 16.89 13.37
N PHE A 340 -16.07 16.94 13.80
CA PHE A 340 -16.53 16.22 14.98
C PHE A 340 -16.61 14.71 14.75
N GLU A 341 -16.98 14.26 13.55
CA GLU A 341 -16.98 12.83 13.20
C GLU A 341 -15.56 12.25 13.25
N ILE A 342 -14.58 12.99 12.75
CA ILE A 342 -13.18 12.54 12.73
C ILE A 342 -12.60 12.52 14.13
N ILE A 343 -12.89 13.54 14.94
CA ILE A 343 -12.41 13.54 16.31
C ILE A 343 -13.04 12.36 17.05
N ARG A 344 -14.35 12.10 16.90
CA ARG A 344 -14.98 10.90 17.47
C ARG A 344 -14.30 9.59 17.02
N GLU A 345 -13.95 9.47 15.74
CA GLU A 345 -13.25 8.30 15.19
C GLU A 345 -11.84 8.10 15.76
N LEU A 346 -11.13 9.17 16.09
CA LEU A 346 -9.77 9.13 16.64
C LEU A 346 -9.74 9.00 18.18
N THR A 347 -10.89 9.09 18.87
CA THR A 347 -10.91 9.33 20.32
C THR A 347 -11.85 8.45 21.14
N ASP A 348 -12.65 7.59 20.50
CA ASP A 348 -13.64 6.71 21.15
C ASP A 348 -14.57 7.44 22.16
N ASP A 349 -14.78 8.76 22.01
CA ASP A 349 -15.55 9.60 22.96
C ASP A 349 -16.93 9.92 22.40
N ASP A 350 -17.98 9.44 23.09
CA ASP A 350 -19.37 9.47 22.62
C ASP A 350 -20.17 10.71 23.09
N ASP A 351 -19.65 11.60 23.97
CA ASP A 351 -20.41 12.79 24.41
C ASP A 351 -19.53 14.00 24.82
N PRO A 352 -19.48 15.07 24.01
CA PRO A 352 -18.64 16.24 24.26
C PRO A 352 -19.42 17.35 24.98
N GLU A 353 -19.82 17.18 26.24
CA GLU A 353 -20.52 18.27 26.96
C GLU A 353 -19.60 19.46 27.31
N ASP A 354 -18.26 19.32 27.32
CA ASP A 354 -17.32 20.37 27.79
C ASP A 354 -16.15 20.74 26.83
N GLY A 355 -16.26 20.41 25.54
CA GLY A 355 -15.26 20.68 24.50
C GLY A 355 -14.86 19.41 23.76
N THR A 356 -14.48 19.49 22.48
CA THR A 356 -14.12 18.27 21.74
C THR A 356 -12.71 17.85 22.14
N LEU A 357 -12.54 16.60 22.58
CA LEU A 357 -11.28 16.11 23.10
C LEU A 357 -10.59 15.19 22.08
N LEU A 358 -9.43 15.58 21.54
CA LEU A 358 -8.56 14.70 20.76
C LEU A 358 -7.68 13.86 21.68
N LYS A 359 -8.17 12.69 22.09
CA LYS A 359 -7.49 11.71 22.92
C LYS A 359 -7.06 10.49 22.12
N PHE A 360 -5.75 10.26 22.02
CA PHE A 360 -5.18 9.15 21.24
C PHE A 360 -5.24 7.81 22.00
N PRO A 361 -5.46 6.65 21.33
CA PRO A 361 -5.41 5.35 21.99
C PRO A 361 -3.99 5.05 22.51
N LEU A 362 -3.85 4.39 23.67
CA LEU A 362 -2.53 4.07 24.22
C LEU A 362 -1.77 3.07 23.32
N PRO A 363 -0.61 3.45 22.72
CA PRO A 363 0.14 2.57 21.81
C PRO A 363 0.60 1.27 22.49
N GLN A 364 0.57 0.14 21.78
CA GLN A 364 0.90 -1.16 22.37
C GLN A 364 2.30 -1.23 23.02
N ILE A 365 3.28 -0.47 22.51
CA ILE A 365 4.63 -0.40 23.09
C ILE A 365 4.65 0.11 24.55
N LEU A 366 3.62 0.83 25.00
CA LEU A 366 3.52 1.37 26.35
C LEU A 366 2.59 0.58 27.29
N GLN A 367 1.76 -0.32 26.75
CA GLN A 367 0.63 -0.89 27.50
C GLN A 367 1.04 -1.72 28.72
N ASP A 368 2.10 -2.53 28.61
CA ASP A 368 2.57 -3.37 29.72
C ASP A 368 3.73 -2.74 30.50
N ASN A 369 4.63 -2.04 29.80
CA ASN A 369 5.80 -1.40 30.41
C ASN A 369 6.11 -0.05 29.74
N GLU A 370 5.62 1.03 30.35
CA GLU A 370 5.75 2.41 29.85
C GLU A 370 7.20 2.92 29.69
N THR A 371 8.18 2.21 30.25
CA THR A 371 9.60 2.61 30.21
C THR A 371 10.46 1.71 29.32
N ALA A 372 9.93 0.60 28.82
CA ALA A 372 10.71 -0.38 28.07
C ALA A 372 11.27 0.18 26.75
N TRP A 373 10.55 1.09 26.11
CA TRP A 373 10.92 1.68 24.82
C TRP A 373 12.30 2.34 24.81
N SER A 374 12.78 2.85 25.96
CA SER A 374 14.07 3.53 26.08
C SER A 374 15.22 2.57 26.38
N GLN A 375 14.93 1.31 26.71
CA GLN A 375 15.93 0.30 27.05
C GLN A 375 16.67 -0.21 25.81
N ASP A 376 17.94 -0.53 25.98
CA ASP A 376 18.80 -1.01 24.88
C ASP A 376 18.33 -2.36 24.34
N GLU A 377 17.76 -3.21 25.20
CA GLU A 377 17.13 -4.47 24.83
C GLU A 377 15.99 -4.27 23.84
N GLU A 378 15.11 -3.30 24.08
CA GLU A 378 13.96 -3.03 23.21
C GLU A 378 14.38 -2.33 21.92
N PHE A 379 15.34 -1.40 21.98
CA PHE A 379 15.96 -0.80 20.81
C PHE A 379 16.58 -1.88 19.89
N GLY A 380 17.32 -2.83 20.46
CA GLY A 380 17.89 -3.95 19.73
C GLY A 380 16.83 -4.90 19.18
N ARG A 381 15.82 -5.27 19.97
CA ARG A 381 14.74 -6.18 19.56
C ARG A 381 13.90 -5.64 18.41
N GLN A 382 13.60 -4.34 18.40
CA GLN A 382 12.79 -3.74 17.34
C GLN A 382 13.43 -3.87 15.95
N SER A 383 14.74 -4.12 15.86
CA SER A 383 15.40 -4.45 14.58
C SER A 383 15.01 -5.83 14.00
N LEU A 384 14.44 -6.72 14.82
CA LEU A 384 13.97 -8.05 14.43
C LEU A 384 12.44 -8.17 14.42
N ALA A 385 11.76 -7.36 15.22
CA ALA A 385 10.34 -7.55 15.54
C ALA A 385 9.58 -6.23 15.77
N GLY A 386 10.16 -5.08 15.40
CA GLY A 386 9.54 -3.77 15.48
C GLY A 386 8.92 -3.35 14.14
N LEU A 387 8.78 -2.03 13.97
CA LEU A 387 8.20 -1.41 12.77
C LEU A 387 9.01 -1.61 11.48
N ASN A 388 10.34 -1.67 11.58
CA ASN A 388 11.22 -1.83 10.42
C ASN A 388 12.19 -3.01 10.62
N PRO A 389 11.69 -4.25 10.63
CA PRO A 389 12.51 -5.42 10.90
C PRO A 389 13.40 -5.81 9.71
N LEU A 390 13.52 -4.97 8.67
CA LEU A 390 14.15 -5.28 7.39
C LEU A 390 15.58 -4.75 7.26
N ALA A 391 15.94 -3.73 8.05
CA ALA A 391 17.17 -2.97 7.84
C ALA A 391 18.42 -3.65 8.39
N ILE A 392 18.26 -4.54 9.37
CA ILE A 392 19.38 -5.24 9.98
C ILE A 392 20.05 -6.21 8.98
N GLN A 393 21.37 -6.21 8.97
CA GLN A 393 22.19 -7.13 8.19
C GLN A 393 23.35 -7.68 9.04
N ARG A 394 23.86 -8.85 8.66
CA ARG A 394 25.06 -9.40 9.29
C ARG A 394 26.28 -8.57 8.92
N LEU A 395 27.11 -8.26 9.92
CA LEU A 395 28.34 -7.51 9.69
C LEU A 395 29.43 -8.43 9.12
N THR A 396 29.88 -8.14 7.90
CA THR A 396 30.86 -8.97 7.18
C THR A 396 32.26 -8.36 7.09
N VAL A 397 32.38 -7.06 7.36
CA VAL A 397 33.66 -6.32 7.40
C VAL A 397 33.64 -5.35 8.58
N PHE A 398 34.71 -5.32 9.37
CA PHE A 398 34.91 -4.33 10.42
C PHE A 398 36.28 -3.63 10.27
N PRO A 399 36.36 -2.30 10.46
CA PRO A 399 35.22 -1.38 10.58
C PRO A 399 34.37 -1.34 9.29
N PRO A 400 33.06 -0.98 9.38
CA PRO A 400 32.20 -0.86 8.21
C PRO A 400 32.77 0.13 7.19
N LYS A 401 32.44 -0.07 5.91
CA LYS A 401 32.94 0.77 4.81
C LYS A 401 31.78 1.37 4.02
N SER A 402 31.87 2.66 3.72
CA SER A 402 30.93 3.32 2.80
C SER A 402 31.18 2.86 1.36
N SER A 403 30.09 2.69 0.60
CA SER A 403 30.09 2.44 -0.84
C SER A 403 30.13 3.74 -1.67
N LEU A 404 29.94 4.89 -1.02
CA LEU A 404 29.95 6.20 -1.68
C LEU A 404 31.30 6.49 -2.37
N ASP A 405 31.24 7.37 -3.37
CA ASP A 405 32.42 7.83 -4.11
C ASP A 405 33.34 8.66 -3.18
N PRO A 406 34.55 8.18 -2.88
CA PRO A 406 35.43 8.88 -1.95
C PRO A 406 35.94 10.22 -2.49
N SER A 407 35.92 10.41 -3.80
CA SER A 407 36.28 11.69 -4.41
C SER A 407 35.24 12.79 -4.13
N LEU A 408 33.99 12.40 -3.89
CA LEU A 408 32.88 13.32 -3.61
C LEU A 408 32.62 13.45 -2.11
N TYR A 409 32.71 12.35 -1.37
CA TYR A 409 32.23 12.28 0.02
C TYR A 409 33.35 12.08 1.06
N GLY A 410 34.61 11.98 0.61
CA GLY A 410 35.77 11.80 1.49
C GLY A 410 36.09 10.33 1.78
N PRO A 411 36.91 10.04 2.81
CA PRO A 411 37.34 8.68 3.14
C PRO A 411 36.16 7.73 3.37
N ARG A 412 36.32 6.46 2.97
CA ARG A 412 35.27 5.42 3.10
C ARG A 412 35.23 4.79 4.48
N GLU A 413 36.29 5.00 5.25
CA GLU A 413 36.54 4.39 6.54
C GLU A 413 35.60 4.94 7.61
N SER A 414 34.94 4.03 8.33
CA SER A 414 34.19 4.37 9.54
C SER A 414 35.15 4.77 10.67
N ALA A 415 34.66 5.64 11.58
CA ALA A 415 35.34 6.00 12.83
C ALA A 415 35.26 4.91 13.91
N LEU A 416 34.52 3.82 13.65
CA LEU A 416 34.49 2.65 14.53
C LEU A 416 35.88 2.01 14.64
N THR A 417 36.21 1.56 15.86
CA THR A 417 37.47 0.86 16.17
C THR A 417 37.14 -0.33 17.06
N GLU A 418 38.02 -1.33 17.11
CA GLU A 418 37.77 -2.54 17.92
C GLU A 418 37.58 -2.19 19.40
N ALA A 419 38.39 -1.26 19.91
CA ALA A 419 38.31 -0.76 21.29
C ALA A 419 36.95 -0.16 21.66
N HIS A 420 36.16 0.34 20.69
CA HIS A 420 34.81 0.83 20.95
C HIS A 420 33.83 -0.31 21.29
N ILE A 421 34.05 -1.52 20.78
CA ILE A 421 33.04 -2.61 20.87
C ILE A 421 33.51 -3.84 21.65
N GLU A 422 34.81 -4.03 21.86
CA GLU A 422 35.40 -5.22 22.51
C GLU A 422 34.78 -5.54 23.88
N ASN A 423 34.51 -4.52 24.68
CA ASN A 423 33.97 -4.70 26.04
C ASN A 423 32.51 -5.18 26.08
N TYR A 424 31.81 -5.21 24.94
CA TYR A 424 30.38 -5.54 24.87
C TYR A 424 30.08 -6.90 24.23
N MET A 425 31.10 -7.65 23.80
CA MET A 425 30.94 -8.89 23.02
C MET A 425 31.16 -10.16 23.85
N GLU A 426 30.84 -10.12 25.14
CA GLU A 426 30.90 -11.27 26.06
C GLU A 426 32.24 -12.01 26.07
N GLY A 427 33.35 -11.26 25.93
CA GLY A 427 34.72 -11.77 25.92
C GLY A 427 35.22 -12.26 24.56
N LEU A 428 34.45 -12.11 23.48
CA LEU A 428 34.89 -12.40 22.12
C LEU A 428 35.66 -11.22 21.52
N THR A 429 36.70 -11.51 20.75
CA THR A 429 37.31 -10.53 19.84
C THR A 429 36.36 -10.21 18.67
N VAL A 430 36.58 -9.09 17.97
CA VAL A 430 35.76 -8.72 16.80
C VAL A 430 35.79 -9.82 15.74
N THR A 431 36.98 -10.37 15.47
CA THR A 431 37.16 -11.46 14.49
C THR A 431 36.37 -12.70 14.89
N GLU A 432 36.43 -13.13 16.15
CA GLU A 432 35.67 -14.30 16.62
C GLU A 432 34.17 -14.05 16.58
N ALA A 433 33.71 -12.86 16.96
CA ALA A 433 32.30 -12.50 16.92
C ALA A 433 31.76 -12.51 15.48
N MET A 434 32.50 -11.98 14.51
CA MET A 434 32.13 -12.05 13.09
C MET A 434 32.11 -13.48 12.56
N GLN A 435 33.14 -14.29 12.86
CA GLN A 435 33.22 -15.70 12.43
C GLN A 435 32.07 -16.54 12.99
N ARG A 436 31.61 -16.22 14.20
CA ARG A 436 30.47 -16.87 14.86
C ARG A 436 29.12 -16.26 14.50
N ASN A 437 29.05 -15.33 13.54
CA ASN A 437 27.83 -14.62 13.12
C ASN A 437 27.13 -13.88 14.27
N LYS A 438 27.91 -13.26 15.15
CA LYS A 438 27.43 -12.57 16.36
C LYS A 438 27.40 -11.04 16.22
N LEU A 439 27.93 -10.47 15.13
CA LEU A 439 27.87 -9.03 14.86
C LEU A 439 26.94 -8.71 13.70
N TYR A 440 26.12 -7.68 13.93
CA TYR A 440 25.12 -7.17 13.01
C TYR A 440 25.22 -5.65 12.92
N ILE A 441 24.63 -5.08 11.89
CA ILE A 441 24.64 -3.65 11.64
C ILE A 441 23.30 -3.19 11.04
N ILE A 442 22.88 -1.99 11.43
CA ILE A 442 21.93 -1.17 10.68
C ILE A 442 22.73 0.00 10.11
N ASP A 443 22.83 0.10 8.78
CA ASP A 443 23.67 1.08 8.11
C ASP A 443 22.82 2.05 7.26
N TYR A 444 22.57 3.23 7.81
CA TYR A 444 21.88 4.32 7.12
C TYR A 444 22.83 5.41 6.62
N HIS A 445 24.14 5.18 6.75
CA HIS A 445 25.11 6.19 6.40
C HIS A 445 25.01 6.60 4.94
N ASP A 446 25.05 5.63 4.03
CA ASP A 446 25.11 5.92 2.59
C ASP A 446 23.78 6.50 2.06
N VAL A 447 22.67 6.26 2.75
CA VAL A 447 21.36 6.84 2.42
C VAL A 447 21.30 8.31 2.81
N TYR A 448 21.74 8.68 4.01
CA TYR A 448 21.63 10.05 4.52
C TYR A 448 22.81 10.95 4.14
N PHE A 449 24.04 10.44 4.12
CA PHE A 449 25.27 11.24 3.99
C PHE A 449 25.24 12.19 2.79
N PRO A 450 24.78 11.79 1.59
CA PRO A 450 24.68 12.69 0.42
C PRO A 450 23.66 13.84 0.57
N TYR A 451 22.78 13.79 1.56
CA TYR A 451 21.71 14.76 1.79
C TYR A 451 21.95 15.64 3.02
N LEU A 452 22.87 15.28 3.92
CA LEU A 452 23.04 15.95 5.22
C LEU A 452 23.29 17.46 5.13
N GLU A 453 24.11 17.93 4.18
CA GLU A 453 24.34 19.37 4.02
C GLU A 453 23.06 20.15 3.67
N ARG A 454 22.14 19.51 2.94
CA ARG A 454 20.88 20.10 2.50
C ARG A 454 19.81 19.99 3.60
N ILE A 455 19.71 18.81 4.22
CA ILE A 455 18.81 18.55 5.35
C ILE A 455 19.13 19.49 6.50
N ASN A 456 20.39 19.59 6.92
CA ASN A 456 20.77 20.36 8.10
C ASN A 456 20.65 21.88 7.93
N LYS A 457 20.34 22.37 6.72
CA LYS A 457 19.97 23.77 6.44
C LYS A 457 18.47 24.04 6.56
N LEU A 458 17.64 23.00 6.62
CA LEU A 458 16.20 23.10 6.89
C LEU A 458 15.98 23.19 8.41
N GLU A 459 14.72 23.17 8.86
CA GLU A 459 14.40 22.96 10.28
C GLU A 459 14.93 21.59 10.76
N GLY A 460 14.73 20.56 9.94
CA GLY A 460 15.25 19.21 10.17
C GLY A 460 16.77 19.17 10.40
N LYS A 461 17.21 18.26 11.27
CA LYS A 461 18.61 17.93 11.56
C LYS A 461 18.77 16.42 11.59
N ALA A 462 19.83 15.94 10.95
CA ALA A 462 20.16 14.54 10.89
C ALA A 462 21.67 14.31 10.94
N TYR A 463 22.02 13.10 11.39
CA TYR A 463 23.31 12.47 11.14
C TYR A 463 23.12 11.35 10.12
N ALA A 464 24.21 10.91 9.52
CA ALA A 464 24.31 9.62 8.85
C ALA A 464 24.70 8.58 9.90
N THR A 465 23.78 7.67 10.26
CA THR A 465 23.99 6.75 11.38
C THR A 465 24.41 5.34 10.97
N ARG A 466 25.31 4.73 11.74
CA ARG A 466 25.54 3.27 11.75
C ARG A 466 25.39 2.72 13.15
N THR A 467 24.58 1.69 13.32
CA THR A 467 24.36 1.03 14.61
C THR A 467 24.96 -0.37 14.55
N ILE A 468 25.91 -0.68 15.44
CA ILE A 468 26.46 -2.03 15.61
C ILE A 468 25.69 -2.75 16.70
N LEU A 469 25.26 -3.98 16.41
CA LEU A 469 24.56 -4.84 17.35
C LEU A 469 25.31 -6.16 17.57
N PHE A 470 25.31 -6.63 18.81
CA PHE A 470 25.86 -7.93 19.19
C PHE A 470 24.73 -8.89 19.56
N LEU A 471 24.78 -10.10 19.00
CA LEU A 471 23.86 -11.19 19.35
C LEU A 471 24.38 -11.92 20.59
N SER A 472 23.69 -11.76 21.72
CA SER A 472 24.07 -12.33 23.00
C SER A 472 24.07 -13.87 23.01
N LYS A 473 24.59 -14.47 24.09
CA LYS A 473 24.38 -15.91 24.36
C LYS A 473 22.90 -16.27 24.55
N GLN A 474 22.08 -15.33 25.02
CA GLN A 474 20.63 -15.51 25.19
C GLN A 474 19.87 -15.44 23.86
N GLY A 475 20.52 -15.07 22.75
CA GLY A 475 19.86 -14.95 21.44
C GLY A 475 19.19 -13.61 21.18
N THR A 476 19.44 -12.60 22.03
CA THR A 476 18.91 -11.23 21.87
C THR A 476 19.96 -10.29 21.29
N LEU A 477 19.53 -9.25 20.58
CA LEU A 477 20.43 -8.23 20.05
C LEU A 477 20.62 -7.08 21.03
N LYS A 478 21.86 -6.68 21.25
CA LYS A 478 22.23 -5.51 22.06
C LYS A 478 22.93 -4.47 21.19
N PRO A 479 22.49 -3.20 21.18
CA PRO A 479 23.26 -2.13 20.56
C PRO A 479 24.56 -1.91 21.35
N ILE A 480 25.70 -1.90 20.66
CA ILE A 480 27.03 -1.77 21.32
C ILE A 480 27.81 -0.54 20.88
N ALA A 481 27.45 0.06 19.75
CA ALA A 481 27.99 1.34 19.28
C ALA A 481 27.07 1.98 18.24
N ILE A 482 27.01 3.30 18.24
CA ILE A 482 26.36 4.11 17.21
C ILE A 482 27.37 5.13 16.68
N GLU A 483 27.66 5.08 15.38
CA GLU A 483 28.41 6.11 14.67
C GLU A 483 27.45 7.18 14.15
N LEU A 484 27.76 8.44 14.44
CA LEU A 484 27.05 9.64 13.97
C LEU A 484 28.00 10.43 13.07
N SER A 485 27.73 10.45 11.76
CA SER A 485 28.62 11.07 10.76
C SER A 485 28.04 12.36 10.19
N LEU A 486 28.90 13.36 9.97
CA LEU A 486 28.58 14.64 9.30
C LEU A 486 29.57 14.95 8.17
N PRO A 487 29.13 15.67 7.12
CA PRO A 487 30.00 16.07 6.00
C PRO A 487 31.03 17.13 6.40
N VAL A 488 32.10 17.22 5.60
CA VAL A 488 33.31 18.00 5.90
C VAL A 488 33.12 19.52 5.90
N THR A 489 32.05 20.02 5.30
CA THR A 489 31.88 21.44 4.92
C THR A 489 31.03 22.26 5.89
N VAL A 490 30.58 21.71 7.02
CA VAL A 490 29.95 22.51 8.09
C VAL A 490 31.01 23.48 8.63
N LYS A 491 30.85 24.77 8.30
CA LYS A 491 31.91 25.81 8.31
C LYS A 491 32.64 25.92 9.66
N GLY A 492 33.98 25.93 9.62
CA GLY A 492 34.78 26.79 10.51
C GLY A 492 35.98 26.20 11.26
N LYS A 493 36.08 24.87 11.46
CA LYS A 493 37.26 24.27 12.12
C LYS A 493 37.59 22.87 11.56
N PRO A 494 38.86 22.53 11.31
CA PRO A 494 39.26 21.15 11.08
C PRO A 494 39.37 20.43 12.43
N GLY A 495 38.36 19.64 12.80
CA GLY A 495 38.38 18.79 13.99
C GLY A 495 37.12 17.93 14.15
N LYS A 496 37.30 16.60 13.99
CA LYS A 496 36.44 15.44 14.31
C LYS A 496 34.93 15.50 13.96
N LYS A 497 34.57 14.90 12.82
CA LYS A 497 33.24 14.94 12.17
C LYS A 497 32.35 13.71 12.34
N ASN A 498 32.98 12.60 12.76
CA ASN A 498 32.28 11.36 13.04
C ASN A 498 32.47 11.07 14.52
N ARG A 499 31.36 10.80 15.21
CA ARG A 499 31.32 10.50 16.64
C ARG A 499 30.87 9.06 16.80
N VAL A 500 31.62 8.27 17.57
CA VAL A 500 31.16 6.96 18.00
C VAL A 500 30.71 7.09 19.45
N VAL A 501 29.46 6.75 19.71
CA VAL A 501 28.88 6.71 21.05
C VAL A 501 28.65 5.24 21.41
N THR A 502 29.00 4.85 22.63
CA THR A 502 28.82 3.48 23.14
C THR A 502 27.95 3.51 24.41
N PRO A 503 27.41 2.37 24.86
CA PRO A 503 26.56 2.32 26.05
C PRO A 503 27.21 2.84 27.36
N ASN A 504 28.54 2.91 27.44
CA ASN A 504 29.25 3.43 28.62
C ASN A 504 29.48 4.95 28.55
N ALA A 505 29.02 5.63 27.50
CA ALA A 505 29.04 7.09 27.44
C ALA A 505 28.12 7.70 28.51
N ASP A 506 28.20 9.01 28.69
CA ASP A 506 27.20 9.76 29.46
C ASP A 506 25.78 9.43 28.96
N SER A 507 24.85 9.16 29.87
CA SER A 507 23.54 8.57 29.52
C SER A 507 22.77 9.40 28.50
N ALA A 508 22.83 10.73 28.62
CA ALA A 508 22.16 11.63 27.70
C ALA A 508 22.73 11.57 26.27
N HIS A 509 24.04 11.33 26.12
CA HIS A 509 24.67 11.17 24.81
C HIS A 509 24.30 9.83 24.16
N TRP A 510 24.22 8.76 24.94
CA TRP A 510 23.78 7.46 24.43
C TRP A 510 22.32 7.50 23.97
N ASP A 511 21.43 8.13 24.75
CA ASP A 511 20.03 8.29 24.37
C ASP A 511 19.88 9.15 23.11
N LEU A 512 20.62 10.26 22.98
CA LEU A 512 20.63 11.07 21.76
C LEU A 512 21.14 10.30 20.54
N ALA A 513 22.13 9.42 20.72
CA ALA A 513 22.61 8.57 19.63
C ALA A 513 21.53 7.58 19.15
N LYS A 514 20.81 6.94 20.09
CA LYS A 514 19.64 6.09 19.77
C LYS A 514 18.52 6.87 19.11
N ILE A 515 18.22 8.09 19.58
CA ILE A 515 17.22 8.99 18.98
C ILE A 515 17.56 9.29 17.52
N HIS A 516 18.80 9.71 17.23
CA HIS A 516 19.21 9.99 15.85
C HIS A 516 19.22 8.74 14.96
N ALA A 517 19.59 7.58 15.50
CA ALA A 517 19.48 6.32 14.78
C ALA A 517 18.01 5.98 14.46
N ASN A 518 17.09 6.16 15.41
CA ASN A 518 15.65 5.98 15.20
C ASN A 518 15.05 7.01 14.22
N ILE A 519 15.55 8.25 14.18
CA ILE A 519 15.14 9.25 13.16
C ILE A 519 15.52 8.79 11.76
N ASN A 520 16.74 8.26 11.59
CA ASN A 520 17.15 7.66 10.32
C ASN A 520 16.30 6.43 9.98
N ASP A 521 16.04 5.57 10.97
CA ASP A 521 15.20 4.37 10.80
C ASP A 521 13.78 4.72 10.38
N ALA A 522 13.13 5.69 11.03
CA ALA A 522 11.79 6.14 10.70
C ALA A 522 11.70 6.70 9.27
N GLY A 523 12.71 7.47 8.84
CA GLY A 523 12.77 7.99 7.47
C GLY A 523 12.97 6.90 6.42
N VAL A 524 13.88 5.94 6.67
CA VAL A 524 14.08 4.80 5.74
C VAL A 524 12.89 3.86 5.74
N HIS A 525 12.30 3.59 6.91
CA HIS A 525 11.07 2.82 7.04
C HIS A 525 9.99 3.42 6.13
N GLN A 526 9.63 4.68 6.33
CA GLN A 526 8.53 5.28 5.59
C GLN A 526 8.82 5.42 4.09
N LEU A 527 9.99 5.93 3.73
CA LEU A 527 10.29 6.29 2.34
C LEU A 527 10.72 5.09 1.49
N VAL A 528 11.27 4.05 2.11
CA VAL A 528 11.91 2.93 1.42
C VAL A 528 11.23 1.61 1.74
N SER A 529 11.23 1.17 3.01
CA SER A 529 10.65 -0.13 3.40
C SER A 529 9.15 -0.19 3.15
N HIS A 530 8.45 0.91 3.42
CA HIS A 530 7.02 1.06 3.24
C HIS A 530 6.71 1.61 1.84
N TRP A 531 6.75 2.93 1.64
CA TRP A 531 6.31 3.57 0.39
C TRP A 531 6.94 2.96 -0.88
N LEU A 532 8.28 2.86 -0.95
CA LEU A 532 8.93 2.40 -2.17
C LEU A 532 8.70 0.91 -2.41
N ARG A 533 9.00 0.06 -1.43
CA ARG A 533 9.02 -1.41 -1.59
C ARG A 533 7.64 -2.06 -1.58
N THR A 534 6.58 -1.33 -1.24
CA THR A 534 5.19 -1.80 -1.36
C THR A 534 4.43 -0.92 -2.37
N HIS A 535 3.90 0.22 -1.93
CA HIS A 535 3.01 1.10 -2.70
C HIS A 535 3.54 1.40 -4.11
N CYS A 536 4.74 1.98 -4.18
CA CYS A 536 5.28 2.56 -5.41
C CYS A 536 5.69 1.49 -6.42
N VAL A 537 6.32 0.39 -5.97
CA VAL A 537 6.76 -0.66 -6.88
C VAL A 537 5.63 -1.59 -7.32
N ILE A 538 4.53 -1.69 -6.58
CA ILE A 538 3.40 -2.55 -6.95
C ILE A 538 2.52 -1.88 -8.01
N GLU A 539 2.32 -0.57 -7.98
CA GLU A 539 1.42 0.14 -8.90
C GLU A 539 1.66 -0.15 -10.40
N PRO A 540 2.92 -0.23 -10.90
CA PRO A 540 3.19 -0.68 -12.28
C PRO A 540 2.66 -2.07 -12.64
N PHE A 541 2.67 -3.03 -11.70
CA PHE A 541 2.14 -4.38 -11.90
C PHE A 541 0.63 -4.36 -12.03
N ILE A 542 -0.06 -3.51 -11.26
CA ILE A 542 -1.51 -3.33 -11.36
C ILE A 542 -1.85 -2.82 -12.76
N ILE A 543 -1.21 -1.71 -13.16
CA ILE A 543 -1.44 -1.09 -14.47
C ILE A 543 -1.19 -2.09 -15.60
N ALA A 544 -0.08 -2.85 -15.55
CA ALA A 544 0.22 -3.85 -16.57
C ALA A 544 -0.80 -4.99 -16.61
N THR A 545 -1.27 -5.44 -15.44
CA THR A 545 -2.22 -6.55 -15.32
C THR A 545 -3.52 -6.21 -16.02
N HIS A 546 -4.11 -5.04 -15.74
CA HIS A 546 -5.35 -4.60 -16.41
C HIS A 546 -5.15 -4.29 -17.90
N ARG A 547 -3.94 -3.91 -18.32
CA ARG A 547 -3.66 -3.56 -19.72
C ARG A 547 -3.38 -4.76 -20.63
N GLN A 548 -2.81 -5.84 -20.08
CA GLN A 548 -2.24 -6.93 -20.87
C GLN A 548 -2.88 -8.28 -20.59
N LEU A 549 -3.51 -8.49 -19.44
CA LEU A 549 -4.15 -9.76 -19.07
C LEU A 549 -5.67 -9.59 -19.10
N SER A 550 -6.36 -10.39 -19.91
CA SER A 550 -7.83 -10.40 -19.94
C SER A 550 -8.41 -10.78 -18.58
N ALA A 551 -9.64 -10.36 -18.27
CA ALA A 551 -10.37 -10.82 -17.09
C ALA A 551 -10.53 -12.36 -17.04
N MET A 552 -10.48 -13.03 -18.19
CA MET A 552 -10.47 -14.50 -18.30
C MET A 552 -9.08 -15.12 -18.07
N HIS A 553 -8.01 -14.34 -18.01
CA HIS A 553 -6.65 -14.85 -17.92
C HIS A 553 -6.37 -15.38 -16.50
N PRO A 554 -5.74 -16.56 -16.33
CA PRO A 554 -5.48 -17.13 -15.00
C PRO A 554 -4.70 -16.19 -14.08
N LEU A 555 -3.66 -15.53 -14.59
CA LEU A 555 -2.88 -14.58 -13.79
C LEU A 555 -3.68 -13.33 -13.40
N TYR A 556 -4.65 -12.88 -14.20
CA TYR A 556 -5.54 -11.79 -13.80
C TYR A 556 -6.38 -12.23 -12.59
N VAL A 557 -7.02 -13.40 -12.69
CA VAL A 557 -7.86 -13.98 -11.64
C VAL A 557 -7.09 -14.22 -10.34
N LEU A 558 -5.81 -14.62 -10.44
CA LEU A 558 -4.91 -14.81 -9.30
C LEU A 558 -4.51 -13.48 -8.65
N LEU A 559 -4.17 -12.45 -9.44
CA LEU A 559 -3.48 -11.26 -8.94
C LEU A 559 -4.41 -10.12 -8.50
N VAL A 560 -5.60 -9.98 -9.10
CA VAL A 560 -6.50 -8.85 -8.81
C VAL A 560 -6.86 -8.69 -7.33
N PRO A 561 -7.11 -9.76 -6.53
CA PRO A 561 -7.31 -9.60 -5.09
C PRO A 561 -6.15 -8.88 -4.38
N HIS A 562 -4.93 -9.08 -4.88
CA HIS A 562 -3.70 -8.51 -4.33
C HIS A 562 -3.41 -7.07 -4.78
N PHE A 563 -4.29 -6.48 -5.59
CA PHE A 563 -4.17 -5.09 -6.05
C PHE A 563 -5.26 -4.16 -5.52
N ARG A 564 -6.26 -4.73 -4.84
CA ARG A 564 -7.41 -4.01 -4.31
C ARG A 564 -6.95 -2.74 -3.57
N ASN A 565 -7.56 -1.61 -3.88
CA ASN A 565 -7.35 -0.31 -3.20
C ASN A 565 -5.96 0.34 -3.38
N THR A 566 -4.92 -0.36 -3.87
CA THR A 566 -3.55 0.16 -3.93
C THR A 566 -3.42 1.41 -4.81
N MET A 567 -4.03 1.45 -5.99
CA MET A 567 -3.95 2.64 -6.86
C MET A 567 -4.62 3.86 -6.21
N ASN A 568 -5.74 3.66 -5.51
CA ASN A 568 -6.48 4.75 -4.88
C ASN A 568 -5.74 5.31 -3.66
N ILE A 569 -5.19 4.47 -2.78
CA ILE A 569 -4.36 4.95 -1.66
C ILE A 569 -3.10 5.65 -2.17
N ASN A 570 -2.45 5.15 -3.23
CA ASN A 570 -1.29 5.81 -3.84
C ASN A 570 -1.66 7.19 -4.40
N ALA A 571 -2.82 7.34 -5.04
CA ALA A 571 -3.31 8.62 -5.53
C ALA A 571 -3.58 9.61 -4.37
N LEU A 572 -4.15 9.15 -3.27
CA LEU A 572 -4.33 9.98 -2.06
C LEU A 572 -2.99 10.37 -1.43
N ALA A 573 -2.03 9.45 -1.35
CA ALA A 573 -0.69 9.71 -0.84
C ALA A 573 0.04 10.77 -1.68
N ARG A 574 -0.06 10.71 -3.02
CA ARG A 574 0.50 11.75 -3.91
C ARG A 574 -0.09 13.14 -3.67
N LYS A 575 -1.34 13.21 -3.21
CA LYS A 575 -2.02 14.47 -2.92
C LYS A 575 -1.70 15.02 -1.53
N LEU A 576 -1.72 14.17 -0.51
CA LEU A 576 -1.75 14.60 0.90
C LEU A 576 -0.47 14.30 1.68
N LEU A 577 0.23 13.21 1.33
CA LEU A 577 1.34 12.69 2.14
C LEU A 577 2.70 13.09 1.59
N ILE A 578 2.96 12.77 0.31
CA ILE A 578 4.28 12.88 -0.32
C ILE A 578 4.40 14.04 -1.33
N SER A 579 3.36 14.87 -1.43
CA SER A 579 3.39 16.13 -2.17
C SER A 579 4.30 17.15 -1.50
N ALA A 580 4.65 18.21 -2.23
CA ALA A 580 5.22 19.42 -1.68
C ALA A 580 4.31 19.95 -0.56
N ASP A 581 4.90 20.20 0.61
CA ASP A 581 4.17 20.60 1.84
C ASP A 581 3.16 19.55 2.37
N GLY A 582 3.24 18.31 1.87
CA GLY A 582 2.51 17.18 2.42
C GLY A 582 3.03 16.73 3.79
N VAL A 583 2.30 15.82 4.43
CA VAL A 583 2.60 15.31 5.79
C VAL A 583 4.07 14.90 5.94
N ILE A 584 4.60 14.12 4.99
CA ILE A 584 5.96 13.57 5.09
C ILE A 584 7.01 14.69 5.02
N GLU A 585 6.83 15.70 4.17
CA GLU A 585 7.78 16.82 4.10
C GLU A 585 7.76 17.70 5.35
N LYS A 586 6.59 17.87 5.99
CA LYS A 586 6.45 18.70 7.19
C LYS A 586 6.93 18.01 8.47
N THR A 587 6.91 16.68 8.52
CA THR A 587 7.06 15.91 9.75
C THR A 587 8.26 14.96 9.80
N PHE A 588 9.03 14.82 8.71
CA PHE A 588 10.25 14.02 8.67
C PHE A 588 11.50 14.87 8.39
N SER A 589 12.63 14.50 9.00
CA SER A 589 13.89 15.25 8.89
C SER A 589 14.31 15.62 7.46
N PRO A 590 14.18 14.75 6.43
CA PRO A 590 14.59 15.10 5.08
C PRO A 590 13.80 16.24 4.42
N GLY A 591 12.60 16.54 4.93
CA GLY A 591 11.71 17.57 4.40
C GLY A 591 11.48 17.42 2.89
N LYS A 592 11.67 18.51 2.14
CA LYS A 592 11.52 18.54 0.67
C LYS A 592 12.43 17.60 -0.13
N TYR A 593 13.38 16.94 0.51
CA TYR A 593 14.27 15.96 -0.14
C TYR A 593 13.82 14.50 0.06
N SER A 594 12.74 14.25 0.81
CA SER A 594 12.22 12.92 1.12
C SER A 594 12.04 12.05 -0.12
N MET A 595 11.31 12.54 -1.12
CA MET A 595 11.03 11.74 -2.33
C MET A 595 12.24 11.60 -3.27
N GLU A 596 13.20 12.53 -3.21
CA GLU A 596 14.50 12.33 -3.88
C GLU A 596 15.26 11.14 -3.27
N MET A 597 15.25 11.01 -1.95
CA MET A 597 15.93 9.90 -1.25
C MET A 597 15.29 8.56 -1.59
N SER A 598 13.96 8.50 -1.68
CA SER A 598 13.24 7.30 -2.14
C SER A 598 13.65 6.91 -3.57
N SER A 599 13.75 7.89 -4.49
CA SER A 599 14.23 7.64 -5.86
C SER A 599 15.69 7.18 -5.92
N VAL A 600 16.56 7.69 -5.04
CA VAL A 600 17.94 7.18 -4.94
C VAL A 600 17.98 5.74 -4.43
N ALA A 601 17.16 5.39 -3.42
CA ALA A 601 17.05 4.01 -2.95
C ALA A 601 16.57 3.06 -4.05
N TYR A 602 15.66 3.52 -4.93
CA TYR A 602 15.17 2.74 -6.06
C TYR A 602 16.28 2.31 -7.03
N LYS A 603 17.40 3.04 -7.15
CA LYS A 603 18.55 2.64 -7.99
C LYS A 603 19.08 1.26 -7.66
N SER A 604 19.04 0.88 -6.39
CA SER A 604 19.53 -0.40 -5.88
C SER A 604 18.43 -1.46 -5.75
N TRP A 605 17.18 -1.11 -6.05
CA TRP A 605 16.07 -2.05 -6.00
C TRP A 605 16.17 -3.06 -7.14
N ARG A 606 15.93 -4.33 -6.83
CA ARG A 606 15.98 -5.46 -7.76
C ARG A 606 14.82 -6.40 -7.43
N PHE A 607 14.00 -6.73 -8.43
CA PHE A 607 12.80 -7.53 -8.21
C PHE A 607 13.12 -8.92 -7.63
N ASN A 608 14.12 -9.61 -8.18
CA ASN A 608 14.59 -10.92 -7.72
C ASN A 608 15.18 -10.95 -6.29
N GLU A 609 15.32 -9.79 -5.65
CA GLU A 609 15.78 -9.66 -4.27
C GLU A 609 14.64 -9.29 -3.30
N GLN A 610 13.39 -9.20 -3.78
CA GLN A 610 12.23 -8.85 -2.94
C GLN A 610 11.51 -10.07 -2.34
N SER A 611 11.84 -11.28 -2.80
CA SER A 611 11.39 -12.49 -2.12
C SER A 611 12.01 -12.57 -0.72
N LEU A 612 11.24 -12.98 0.29
CA LEU A 612 11.74 -13.05 1.66
C LEU A 612 13.00 -13.94 1.79
N PRO A 613 13.06 -15.14 1.19
CA PRO A 613 14.29 -15.94 1.23
C PRO A 613 15.51 -15.24 0.63
N SER A 614 15.36 -14.57 -0.52
CA SER A 614 16.47 -13.86 -1.17
C SER A 614 16.92 -12.63 -0.38
N ASP A 615 15.97 -11.88 0.19
CA ASP A 615 16.25 -10.74 1.07
C ASP A 615 17.04 -11.18 2.32
N LEU A 616 16.61 -12.26 2.99
CA LEU A 616 17.30 -12.80 4.16
C LEU A 616 18.72 -13.31 3.83
N LEU A 617 18.90 -13.98 2.69
CA LEU A 617 20.21 -14.41 2.21
C LEU A 617 21.11 -13.20 1.88
N LYS A 618 20.58 -12.19 1.19
CA LYS A 618 21.29 -10.97 0.80
C LYS A 618 21.79 -10.20 2.02
N ARG A 619 20.95 -10.02 3.03
CA ARG A 619 21.32 -9.37 4.30
C ARG A 619 22.21 -10.25 5.19
N GLY A 620 22.43 -11.50 4.80
CA GLY A 620 23.21 -12.46 5.58
C GLY A 620 22.52 -12.88 6.87
N MET A 621 21.19 -12.82 6.92
CA MET A 621 20.36 -13.26 8.06
C MET A 621 20.02 -14.76 8.00
N ALA A 622 20.26 -15.38 6.84
CA ALA A 622 20.06 -16.80 6.62
C ALA A 622 21.20 -17.39 5.77
N VAL A 623 21.30 -18.72 5.77
CA VAL A 623 22.18 -19.50 4.89
C VAL A 623 21.39 -20.64 4.25
N LYS A 624 21.80 -21.07 3.05
CA LYS A 624 21.27 -22.29 2.42
C LYS A 624 21.71 -23.50 3.24
N ASP A 625 20.76 -24.36 3.56
CA ASP A 625 20.95 -25.57 4.35
C ASP A 625 19.97 -26.65 3.87
N PRO A 626 20.41 -27.62 3.05
CA PRO A 626 19.52 -28.66 2.50
C PRO A 626 18.84 -29.54 3.55
N SER A 627 19.32 -29.53 4.80
CA SER A 627 18.72 -30.29 5.91
C SER A 627 17.62 -29.52 6.65
N ALA A 628 17.54 -28.21 6.45
CA ALA A 628 16.54 -27.36 7.07
C ALA A 628 15.21 -27.35 6.29
N LYS A 629 14.12 -26.96 6.97
CA LYS A 629 12.79 -26.76 6.36
C LYS A 629 12.94 -25.80 5.16
N HIS A 630 12.50 -26.23 3.98
CA HIS A 630 12.64 -25.50 2.71
C HIS A 630 14.07 -25.10 2.32
N GLY A 631 15.09 -25.81 2.81
CA GLY A 631 16.47 -25.64 2.34
C GLY A 631 17.20 -24.40 2.88
N MET A 632 16.71 -23.77 3.95
CA MET A 632 17.27 -22.54 4.50
C MET A 632 17.26 -22.52 6.04
N ARG A 633 18.33 -21.99 6.64
CA ARG A 633 18.48 -21.84 8.09
C ARG A 633 18.80 -20.41 8.46
N LEU A 634 18.06 -19.84 9.41
CA LEU A 634 18.31 -18.50 9.95
C LEU A 634 19.58 -18.50 10.82
N LEU A 635 20.30 -17.37 10.84
CA LEU A 635 21.46 -17.16 11.74
C LEU A 635 21.05 -16.60 13.10
N ILE A 636 19.87 -15.98 13.17
CA ILE A 636 19.17 -15.66 14.42
C ILE A 636 17.90 -16.51 14.41
N GLU A 637 17.87 -17.55 15.24
CA GLU A 637 16.76 -18.52 15.26
C GLU A 637 15.44 -17.85 15.69
N ASP A 638 15.48 -17.02 16.74
CA ASP A 638 14.35 -16.21 17.18
C ASP A 638 14.37 -14.81 16.55
N TYR A 639 14.18 -14.75 15.23
CA TYR A 639 13.97 -13.50 14.48
C TYR A 639 12.49 -13.42 14.04
N PRO A 640 11.61 -12.80 14.85
CA PRO A 640 10.16 -12.95 14.69
C PRO A 640 9.62 -12.69 13.29
N TYR A 641 9.99 -11.56 12.67
CA TYR A 641 9.61 -11.24 11.29
C TYR A 641 10.02 -12.34 10.28
N ALA A 642 11.26 -12.83 10.38
CA ALA A 642 11.76 -13.81 9.42
C ALA A 642 11.14 -15.19 9.62
N VAL A 643 10.98 -15.65 10.87
CA VAL A 643 10.42 -16.98 11.14
C VAL A 643 8.95 -17.02 10.74
N ASP A 644 8.16 -15.99 11.09
CA ASP A 644 6.73 -15.94 10.75
C ASP A 644 6.53 -15.69 9.26
N GLY A 645 7.32 -14.76 8.70
CA GLY A 645 7.25 -14.41 7.29
C GLY A 645 7.59 -15.59 6.38
N LEU A 646 8.52 -16.46 6.78
CA LEU A 646 8.85 -17.64 5.99
C LEU A 646 7.72 -18.66 5.98
N ASP A 647 7.05 -18.88 7.12
CA ASP A 647 5.87 -19.75 7.14
C ASP A 647 4.77 -19.24 6.20
N ILE A 648 4.51 -17.93 6.19
CA ILE A 648 3.55 -17.30 5.25
C ILE A 648 4.04 -17.41 3.80
N TRP A 649 5.33 -17.11 3.54
CA TRP A 649 5.93 -17.20 2.22
C TRP A 649 5.72 -18.59 1.60
N TRP A 650 5.98 -19.66 2.34
CA TRP A 650 5.85 -21.02 1.84
C TRP A 650 4.39 -21.40 1.55
N CYS A 651 3.42 -20.92 2.35
CA CYS A 651 2.01 -21.08 2.03
C CYS A 651 1.64 -20.39 0.69
N ILE A 652 2.12 -19.17 0.46
CA ILE A 652 1.91 -18.45 -0.81
C ILE A 652 2.59 -19.20 -1.96
N GLU A 653 3.83 -19.65 -1.78
CA GLU A 653 4.59 -20.39 -2.79
C GLU A 653 3.88 -21.68 -3.20
N GLU A 654 3.39 -22.46 -2.24
CA GLU A 654 2.66 -23.70 -2.50
C GLU A 654 1.34 -23.42 -3.25
N TRP A 655 0.57 -22.42 -2.82
CA TRP A 655 -0.64 -21.97 -3.51
C TRP A 655 -0.37 -21.57 -4.97
N VAL A 656 0.60 -20.69 -5.18
CA VAL A 656 0.98 -20.22 -6.52
C VAL A 656 1.49 -21.37 -7.38
N LYS A 657 2.26 -22.29 -6.80
CA LYS A 657 2.77 -23.47 -7.52
C LYS A 657 1.65 -24.40 -7.97
N ASP A 658 0.69 -24.70 -7.10
CA ASP A 658 -0.50 -25.48 -7.46
C ASP A 658 -1.29 -24.80 -8.58
N TYR A 659 -1.52 -23.48 -8.45
CA TYR A 659 -2.25 -22.68 -9.42
C TYR A 659 -1.54 -22.62 -10.79
N VAL A 660 -0.23 -22.31 -10.80
CA VAL A 660 0.56 -22.21 -12.03
C VAL A 660 0.63 -23.56 -12.74
N ASN A 661 0.89 -24.66 -12.02
CA ASN A 661 0.97 -25.98 -12.64
C ASN A 661 -0.39 -26.50 -13.14
N TYR A 662 -1.50 -25.93 -12.64
CA TYR A 662 -2.83 -26.21 -13.18
C TYR A 662 -2.96 -25.73 -14.63
N PHE A 663 -2.53 -24.49 -14.93
CA PHE A 663 -2.65 -23.88 -16.26
C PHE A 663 -1.44 -24.08 -17.17
N TYR A 664 -0.23 -24.00 -16.62
CA TYR A 664 1.04 -24.04 -17.36
C TYR A 664 1.74 -25.38 -17.13
N LYS A 665 1.55 -26.33 -18.05
CA LYS A 665 2.09 -27.69 -17.90
C LYS A 665 3.60 -27.78 -18.14
N ASP A 666 4.15 -26.87 -18.95
CA ASP A 666 5.57 -26.80 -19.25
C ASP A 666 5.99 -25.39 -19.70
N ALA A 667 7.29 -25.23 -19.95
CA ALA A 667 7.89 -23.98 -20.40
C ALA A 667 7.37 -23.49 -21.76
N MET A 668 6.91 -24.38 -22.65
CA MET A 668 6.37 -23.98 -23.96
C MET A 668 5.02 -23.26 -23.79
N VAL A 669 4.19 -23.68 -22.82
CA VAL A 669 2.94 -22.97 -22.51
C VAL A 669 3.22 -21.57 -21.99
N VAL A 670 4.20 -21.41 -21.09
CA VAL A 670 4.61 -20.09 -20.54
C VAL A 670 5.13 -19.17 -21.66
N GLN A 671 5.97 -19.69 -22.55
CA GLN A 671 6.55 -18.92 -23.65
C GLN A 671 5.55 -18.61 -24.76
N GLY A 672 4.56 -19.49 -24.96
CA GLY A 672 3.50 -19.34 -25.97
C GLY A 672 2.35 -18.41 -25.56
N ASP A 673 2.29 -18.01 -24.29
CA ASP A 673 1.25 -17.12 -23.76
C ASP A 673 1.55 -15.65 -24.12
N SER A 674 0.89 -15.14 -25.16
CA SER A 674 1.13 -13.79 -25.67
C SER A 674 0.74 -12.68 -24.70
N GLU A 675 -0.26 -12.89 -23.85
CA GLU A 675 -0.69 -11.91 -22.85
C GLU A 675 0.31 -11.84 -21.69
N LEU A 676 0.74 -13.00 -21.18
CA LEU A 676 1.79 -13.09 -20.16
C LEU A 676 3.11 -12.44 -20.62
N GLN A 677 3.54 -12.72 -21.86
CA GLN A 677 4.77 -12.14 -22.38
C GLN A 677 4.66 -10.62 -22.58
N ALA A 678 3.50 -10.12 -23.02
CA ALA A 678 3.24 -8.69 -23.13
C ALA A 678 3.20 -7.99 -21.76
N TRP A 679 2.54 -8.62 -20.78
CA TRP A 679 2.49 -8.16 -19.39
C TRP A 679 3.89 -8.02 -18.78
N TRP A 680 4.70 -9.08 -18.84
CA TRP A 680 6.05 -9.05 -18.27
C TRP A 680 6.97 -8.07 -18.98
N LYS A 681 6.83 -7.95 -20.30
CA LYS A 681 7.57 -6.97 -21.09
C LYS A 681 7.19 -5.53 -20.70
N GLU A 682 5.90 -5.23 -20.59
CA GLU A 682 5.43 -3.88 -20.28
C GLU A 682 5.83 -3.43 -18.87
N ILE A 683 5.79 -4.33 -17.88
CA ILE A 683 6.30 -4.09 -16.52
C ILE A 683 7.76 -3.61 -16.58
N LYS A 684 8.63 -4.32 -17.31
CA LYS A 684 10.06 -4.01 -17.35
C LYS A 684 10.39 -2.80 -18.22
N GLU A 685 9.77 -2.69 -19.38
CA GLU A 685 10.14 -1.69 -20.39
C GLU A 685 9.40 -0.36 -20.24
N VAL A 686 8.30 -0.34 -19.49
CA VAL A 686 7.47 0.85 -19.27
C VAL A 686 7.32 1.12 -17.78
N GLY A 687 6.68 0.20 -17.04
CA GLY A 687 6.32 0.38 -15.63
C GLY A 687 7.52 0.64 -14.70
N HIS A 688 8.61 -0.08 -14.95
CA HIS A 688 9.89 0.03 -14.25
C HIS A 688 11.04 0.26 -15.22
N LYS A 689 10.78 1.01 -16.31
CA LYS A 689 11.74 1.27 -17.39
C LYS A 689 13.13 1.71 -16.92
N ASP A 690 13.18 2.43 -15.81
CA ASP A 690 14.43 3.00 -15.31
C ASP A 690 15.29 1.95 -14.57
N GLN A 691 14.76 0.74 -14.36
CA GLN A 691 15.44 -0.32 -13.63
C GLN A 691 15.76 -1.51 -14.55
N LYS A 692 17.05 -1.65 -14.85
CA LYS A 692 17.54 -2.51 -15.94
C LYS A 692 17.96 -3.91 -15.50
N GLU A 693 18.13 -4.11 -14.20
CA GLU A 693 18.71 -5.32 -13.61
C GLU A 693 17.74 -5.95 -12.61
N GLY A 694 17.98 -7.22 -12.26
CA GLY A 694 17.23 -7.91 -11.21
C GLY A 694 15.87 -8.45 -11.66
N TRP A 695 15.69 -8.66 -12.95
CA TRP A 695 14.47 -9.24 -13.53
C TRP A 695 14.67 -10.71 -13.88
N PRO A 696 13.84 -11.63 -13.36
CA PRO A 696 13.82 -13.03 -13.80
C PRO A 696 13.52 -13.17 -15.30
N ASP A 697 14.12 -14.18 -15.92
CA ASP A 697 13.86 -14.57 -17.31
C ASP A 697 12.65 -15.50 -17.36
N LEU A 698 11.46 -14.93 -17.63
CA LEU A 698 10.17 -15.59 -17.50
C LEU A 698 9.90 -16.60 -18.64
N LYS A 699 10.65 -17.70 -18.63
CA LYS A 699 10.61 -18.75 -19.67
C LYS A 699 10.02 -20.07 -19.21
N GLY A 700 9.92 -20.30 -17.91
CA GLY A 700 9.47 -21.56 -17.33
C GLY A 700 8.48 -21.36 -16.20
N THR A 701 7.91 -22.47 -15.74
CA THR A 701 6.93 -22.47 -14.64
C THR A 701 7.59 -22.11 -13.30
N SER A 702 8.85 -22.50 -13.08
CA SER A 702 9.58 -22.17 -11.85
C SER A 702 9.77 -20.66 -11.71
N GLU A 703 10.20 -19.99 -12.78
CA GLU A 703 10.39 -18.54 -12.77
C GLU A 703 9.04 -17.80 -12.64
N LEU A 704 7.97 -18.34 -13.23
CA LEU A 704 6.63 -17.79 -13.08
C LEU A 704 6.12 -17.91 -11.65
N VAL A 705 6.32 -19.05 -10.99
CA VAL A 705 5.99 -19.24 -9.57
C VAL A 705 6.77 -18.23 -8.73
N GLU A 706 8.08 -18.11 -8.91
CA GLU A 706 8.90 -17.16 -8.14
C GLU A 706 8.42 -15.71 -8.30
N VAL A 707 8.11 -15.28 -9.54
CA VAL A 707 7.62 -13.93 -9.81
C VAL A 707 6.28 -13.68 -9.13
N LEU A 708 5.32 -14.60 -9.25
CA LEU A 708 3.98 -14.45 -8.69
C LEU A 708 4.00 -14.52 -7.16
N THR A 709 4.75 -15.44 -6.56
CA THR A 709 4.93 -15.52 -5.10
C THR A 709 5.57 -14.25 -4.55
N THR A 710 6.59 -13.73 -5.22
CA THR A 710 7.24 -12.46 -4.82
C THR A 710 6.26 -11.29 -4.86
N LEU A 711 5.44 -11.20 -5.92
CA LEU A 711 4.47 -10.12 -6.05
C LEU A 711 3.37 -10.19 -4.99
N ILE A 712 2.81 -11.38 -4.75
CA ILE A 712 1.78 -11.59 -3.71
C ILE A 712 2.37 -11.30 -2.32
N TRP A 713 3.59 -11.74 -2.04
CA TRP A 713 4.30 -11.45 -0.81
C TRP A 713 4.49 -9.94 -0.58
N MET A 714 4.93 -9.19 -1.59
CA MET A 714 5.11 -7.74 -1.49
C MET A 714 3.79 -7.03 -1.20
N ALA A 715 2.72 -7.43 -1.89
CA ALA A 715 1.40 -6.81 -1.77
C ALA A 715 0.70 -7.12 -0.44
N SER A 716 0.94 -8.30 0.14
CA SER A 716 0.29 -8.77 1.36
C SER A 716 1.22 -8.69 2.58
N ALA A 717 1.93 -9.77 2.89
CA ALA A 717 2.65 -9.96 4.14
C ALA A 717 3.85 -9.02 4.33
N HIS A 718 4.58 -8.66 3.27
CA HIS A 718 5.64 -7.65 3.38
C HIS A 718 5.07 -6.31 3.81
N HIS A 719 3.99 -5.87 3.13
CA HIS A 719 3.29 -4.64 3.44
C HIS A 719 2.72 -4.65 4.86
N ALA A 720 2.00 -5.72 5.23
CA ALA A 720 1.43 -5.83 6.57
C ALA A 720 2.49 -5.70 7.67
N ALA A 721 3.66 -6.34 7.49
CA ALA A 721 4.77 -6.30 8.45
C ALA A 721 5.41 -4.92 8.64
N VAL A 722 5.23 -3.99 7.68
CA VAL A 722 5.78 -2.62 7.76
C VAL A 722 4.70 -1.54 7.92
N ASN A 723 3.42 -1.89 7.81
CA ASN A 723 2.31 -0.93 7.88
C ASN A 723 1.56 -0.99 9.23
N PHE A 724 1.01 -2.15 9.63
CA PHE A 724 0.09 -2.24 10.78
C PHE A 724 0.76 -2.13 12.15
N GLY A 725 2.09 -2.05 12.17
CA GLY A 725 2.87 -1.73 13.36
C GLY A 725 3.14 -0.24 13.56
N GLN A 726 2.74 0.64 12.63
CA GLN A 726 3.11 2.06 12.71
C GLN A 726 2.60 2.69 13.99
N TYR A 727 1.32 2.59 14.32
CA TYR A 727 0.82 3.14 15.58
C TYR A 727 1.35 2.36 16.79
N ALA A 728 1.44 1.03 16.69
CA ALA A 728 1.90 0.17 17.79
C ALA A 728 3.26 0.57 18.36
N TYR A 729 4.17 0.96 17.47
CA TYR A 729 5.54 1.34 17.82
C TYR A 729 5.79 2.85 17.74
N ALA A 730 5.28 3.54 16.72
CA ALA A 730 5.52 4.95 16.47
C ALA A 730 4.40 5.88 16.95
N GLY A 731 3.28 5.33 17.44
CA GLY A 731 2.23 6.09 18.14
C GLY A 731 2.76 6.77 19.41
N TYR A 732 3.89 6.28 19.95
CA TYR A 732 4.68 7.00 20.96
C TYR A 732 5.96 7.58 20.32
N ILE A 733 5.90 8.87 19.99
CA ILE A 733 6.94 9.57 19.23
C ILE A 733 8.36 9.41 19.82
N PRO A 734 8.59 9.42 21.15
CA PRO A 734 9.94 9.19 21.67
C PRO A 734 10.53 7.82 21.33
N ASN A 735 9.71 6.78 21.10
CA ASN A 735 10.18 5.47 20.64
C ASN A 735 10.61 5.50 19.17
N LYS A 736 9.85 6.18 18.30
CA LYS A 736 10.16 6.34 16.86
C LYS A 736 10.03 7.80 16.42
N PRO A 737 10.98 8.66 16.80
CA PRO A 737 10.97 10.07 16.39
C PRO A 737 11.17 10.18 14.87
N THR A 738 10.37 11.00 14.20
CA THR A 738 10.41 11.18 12.74
C THR A 738 11.28 12.37 12.30
N MET A 739 11.39 13.39 13.16
CA MET A 739 12.19 14.59 12.92
C MET A 739 13.18 14.85 14.05
N GLY A 740 14.44 15.10 13.68
CA GLY A 740 15.40 15.79 14.54
C GLY A 740 15.40 17.29 14.22
N ARG A 741 15.58 18.15 15.23
CA ARG A 741 15.66 19.62 15.08
C ARG A 741 16.95 20.21 15.63
N LYS A 742 17.71 19.45 16.43
CA LYS A 742 19.05 19.82 16.92
C LYS A 742 20.05 18.69 16.67
N LEU A 743 21.30 19.06 16.48
CA LEU A 743 22.44 18.14 16.50
C LEU A 743 22.93 17.99 17.95
N ILE A 744 23.72 16.97 18.26
CA ILE A 744 24.30 16.83 19.60
C ILE A 744 25.37 17.92 19.79
N PRO A 745 25.34 18.72 20.88
CA PRO A 745 26.33 19.76 21.13
C PRO A 745 27.75 19.18 21.17
N GLU A 746 28.73 19.98 20.75
CA GLU A 746 30.15 19.58 20.80
C GLU A 746 30.73 19.80 22.20
N ASP A 747 31.68 18.93 22.59
CA ASP A 747 32.26 18.93 23.94
C ASP A 747 33.09 20.18 24.26
N ASP A 748 33.68 20.80 23.23
CA ASP A 748 34.60 21.94 23.31
C ASP A 748 33.89 23.31 23.23
N ASP A 749 32.59 23.35 22.93
CA ASP A 749 31.81 24.59 22.91
C ASP A 749 31.18 24.89 24.28
N SER A 750 32.04 25.26 25.23
CA SER A 750 31.64 25.62 26.59
C SER A 750 30.74 26.85 26.70
N SER A 751 30.53 27.59 25.60
CA SER A 751 29.70 28.79 25.52
C SER A 751 28.28 28.53 25.00
N SER A 752 27.94 27.31 24.56
CA SER A 752 26.60 27.05 24.00
C SER A 752 25.55 26.82 25.09
N ASP A 753 24.44 27.55 25.00
CA ASP A 753 23.24 27.37 25.84
C ASP A 753 22.71 25.93 25.75
N ASP A 754 22.82 25.31 24.56
CA ASP A 754 22.41 23.94 24.30
C ASP A 754 23.23 22.90 25.09
N ARG A 755 24.55 23.10 25.23
CA ARG A 755 25.39 22.23 26.07
C ARG A 755 25.09 22.40 27.54
N HIS A 756 24.85 23.64 27.99
CA HIS A 756 24.39 23.86 29.36
C HIS A 756 23.06 23.14 29.58
N LEU A 757 22.09 23.31 28.68
CA LEU A 757 20.77 22.69 28.79
C LEU A 757 20.87 21.16 28.84
N LEU A 758 21.63 20.55 27.93
CA LEU A 758 21.85 19.10 27.93
C LEU A 758 22.42 18.59 29.26
N ARG A 759 23.31 19.35 29.90
CA ARG A 759 23.90 18.95 31.20
C ARG A 759 22.99 19.21 32.39
N SER A 760 22.29 20.34 32.42
CA SER A 760 21.48 20.74 33.58
C SER A 760 20.07 20.17 33.54
N ASN A 761 19.51 19.96 32.34
CA ASN A 761 18.18 19.41 32.11
C ASN A 761 18.12 18.67 30.75
N PRO A 762 18.64 17.44 30.68
CA PRO A 762 18.64 16.64 29.44
C PRO A 762 17.25 16.46 28.83
N VAL A 763 16.21 16.32 29.66
CA VAL A 763 14.82 16.15 29.18
C VAL A 763 14.35 17.36 28.38
N ALA A 764 14.58 18.58 28.90
CA ALA A 764 14.25 19.80 28.18
C ALA A 764 15.06 19.95 26.88
N TYR A 765 16.29 19.42 26.83
CA TYR A 765 17.05 19.34 25.59
C TYR A 765 16.38 18.39 24.58
N PHE A 766 15.99 17.18 25.03
CA PHE A 766 15.35 16.17 24.18
C PHE A 766 14.07 16.70 23.53
N MET A 767 13.21 17.37 24.29
CA MET A 767 11.97 17.93 23.75
C MET A 767 12.19 18.99 22.66
N ARG A 768 13.31 19.71 22.72
CA ARG A 768 13.72 20.68 21.68
C ARG A 768 14.50 20.04 20.53
N ALA A 769 14.97 18.80 20.70
CA ALA A 769 15.84 18.11 19.76
C ALA A 769 15.08 17.26 18.74
N TRP A 770 13.81 16.92 18.99
CA TRP A 770 12.96 16.15 18.07
C TRP A 770 11.63 16.84 17.75
N SER A 771 10.72 16.18 17.04
CA SER A 771 9.41 16.68 16.59
C SER A 771 8.70 17.57 17.62
N ARG A 772 8.13 18.68 17.13
CA ARG A 772 7.23 19.57 17.88
C ARG A 772 5.94 18.85 18.27
N GLN A 773 5.16 19.43 19.17
CA GLN A 773 3.86 18.89 19.57
C GLN A 773 2.90 18.81 18.38
N SER A 774 2.76 19.87 17.59
CA SER A 774 1.92 19.86 16.39
C SER A 774 2.33 18.81 15.37
N GLN A 775 3.64 18.65 15.14
CA GLN A 775 4.21 17.63 14.24
C GLN A 775 3.96 16.21 14.77
N ALA A 776 4.12 16.00 16.07
CA ALA A 776 3.84 14.73 16.72
C ALA A 776 2.37 14.33 16.57
N VAL A 777 1.45 15.27 16.84
CA VAL A 777 0.00 15.07 16.70
C VAL A 777 -0.39 14.78 15.25
N GLU A 778 0.20 15.50 14.28
CA GLU A 778 -0.01 15.24 12.85
C GLU A 778 0.44 13.82 12.46
N VAL A 779 1.64 13.40 12.88
CA VAL A 779 2.15 12.05 12.62
C VAL A 779 1.26 11.00 13.27
N MET A 780 0.93 11.17 14.56
CA MET A 780 0.14 10.22 15.33
C MET A 780 -1.25 9.99 14.72
N ALA A 781 -1.97 11.05 14.37
CA ALA A 781 -3.28 10.95 13.73
C ALA A 781 -3.20 10.23 12.38
N VAL A 782 -2.18 10.55 11.56
CA VAL A 782 -2.01 9.88 10.26
C VAL A 782 -1.68 8.41 10.46
N ILE A 783 -0.70 8.04 11.30
CA ILE A 783 -0.32 6.63 11.45
C ILE A 783 -1.36 5.79 12.19
N GLU A 784 -2.22 6.39 13.02
CA GLU A 784 -3.41 5.72 13.56
C GLU A 784 -4.34 5.29 12.44
N ILE A 785 -4.61 6.22 11.50
CA ILE A 785 -5.40 5.95 10.31
C ILE A 785 -4.76 4.88 9.44
N LEU A 786 -3.46 5.01 9.18
CA LEU A 786 -2.73 4.06 8.34
C LEU A 786 -2.59 2.67 8.99
N SER A 787 -2.72 2.56 10.31
CA SER A 787 -2.62 1.28 11.04
C SER A 787 -3.96 0.57 11.27
N THR A 788 -5.05 1.15 10.78
CA THR A 788 -6.41 0.68 11.06
C THR A 788 -6.98 -0.14 9.92
N HIS A 789 -7.47 -1.33 10.23
CA HIS A 789 -8.17 -2.17 9.26
C HIS A 789 -9.59 -1.67 9.04
N ALA A 790 -9.99 -1.49 7.78
CA ALA A 790 -11.37 -1.22 7.42
C ALA A 790 -12.27 -2.43 7.75
N SER A 791 -13.56 -2.19 7.99
CA SER A 791 -14.50 -3.27 8.31
C SER A 791 -14.75 -4.22 7.14
N ASP A 792 -14.50 -3.74 5.92
CA ASP A 792 -14.66 -4.47 4.67
C ASP A 792 -13.33 -5.00 4.10
N GLU A 793 -12.28 -5.08 4.92
CA GLU A 793 -10.99 -5.62 4.49
C GLU A 793 -11.09 -7.11 4.13
N GLU A 794 -10.30 -7.54 3.14
CA GLU A 794 -10.20 -8.94 2.73
C GLU A 794 -8.76 -9.41 2.99
N TYR A 795 -8.62 -10.41 3.86
CA TYR A 795 -7.32 -10.91 4.31
C TYR A 795 -6.75 -11.98 3.37
N LEU A 796 -5.45 -12.24 3.52
CA LEU A 796 -4.75 -13.26 2.75
C LEU A 796 -5.41 -14.62 2.96
N GLY A 797 -5.79 -15.26 1.85
CA GLY A 797 -6.57 -16.51 1.88
C GLY A 797 -8.08 -16.32 1.93
N GLU A 798 -8.58 -15.09 1.80
CA GLU A 798 -10.01 -14.77 1.65
C GLU A 798 -10.33 -14.24 0.25
N ARG A 799 -11.55 -14.51 -0.22
CA ARG A 799 -12.15 -13.98 -1.47
C ARG A 799 -13.66 -13.78 -1.30
N THR A 800 -14.07 -13.16 -0.19
CA THR A 800 -15.48 -12.97 0.17
C THR A 800 -16.18 -11.96 -0.74
N LYS A 801 -15.44 -10.98 -1.29
CA LYS A 801 -15.99 -9.95 -2.18
C LYS A 801 -16.24 -10.44 -3.61
N THR A 802 -15.61 -11.55 -4.00
CA THR A 802 -15.74 -12.13 -5.35
C THR A 802 -16.09 -13.62 -5.27
N PRO A 803 -17.26 -13.99 -4.72
CA PRO A 803 -17.59 -15.39 -4.44
C PRO A 803 -17.64 -16.26 -5.71
N PHE A 804 -17.93 -15.67 -6.87
CA PHE A 804 -17.98 -16.36 -8.15
C PHE A 804 -16.71 -16.18 -8.99
N TRP A 805 -15.55 -15.98 -8.38
CA TRP A 805 -14.28 -15.72 -9.09
C TRP A 805 -13.82 -16.86 -10.02
N SER A 806 -14.29 -18.08 -9.84
CA SER A 806 -14.00 -19.23 -10.71
C SER A 806 -15.12 -20.25 -10.66
N SER A 807 -15.45 -20.86 -11.80
CA SER A 807 -16.33 -22.04 -11.87
C SER A 807 -15.60 -23.37 -11.65
N ASP A 808 -14.26 -23.34 -11.57
CA ASP A 808 -13.41 -24.53 -11.51
C ASP A 808 -13.28 -25.05 -10.07
N LYS A 809 -13.90 -26.22 -9.82
CA LYS A 809 -13.91 -26.86 -8.49
C LYS A 809 -12.53 -27.30 -8.01
N ASP A 810 -11.57 -27.55 -8.91
CA ASP A 810 -10.22 -27.95 -8.51
C ASP A 810 -9.44 -26.75 -8.02
N LEU A 811 -9.62 -25.60 -8.66
CA LEU A 811 -9.05 -24.32 -8.23
C LEU A 811 -9.65 -23.84 -6.91
N LEU A 812 -10.97 -23.94 -6.74
CA LEU A 812 -11.63 -23.59 -5.47
C LEU A 812 -11.09 -24.44 -4.32
N ARG A 813 -10.96 -25.76 -4.51
CA ARG A 813 -10.37 -26.66 -3.50
C ARG A 813 -8.89 -26.39 -3.23
N ALA A 814 -8.14 -25.93 -4.24
CA ALA A 814 -6.75 -25.54 -4.03
C ALA A 814 -6.65 -24.25 -3.19
N PHE A 815 -7.55 -23.29 -3.42
CA PHE A 815 -7.64 -22.09 -2.60
C PHE A 815 -8.06 -22.40 -1.15
N GLU A 816 -9.02 -23.29 -0.93
CA GLU A 816 -9.41 -23.74 0.41
C GLU A 816 -8.23 -24.35 1.20
N ARG A 817 -7.36 -25.13 0.54
CA ARG A 817 -6.13 -25.66 1.17
C ARG A 817 -5.17 -24.54 1.55
N PHE A 818 -5.05 -23.51 0.71
CA PHE A 818 -4.22 -22.34 1.02
C PHE A 818 -4.75 -21.61 2.25
N SER A 819 -6.06 -21.31 2.30
CA SER A 819 -6.71 -20.66 3.45
C SER A 819 -6.51 -21.47 4.73
N TYR A 820 -6.71 -22.79 4.69
CA TYR A 820 -6.49 -23.67 5.85
C TYR A 820 -5.03 -23.69 6.31
N SER A 821 -4.08 -23.64 5.37
CA SER A 821 -2.65 -23.61 5.70
C SER A 821 -2.28 -22.33 6.46
N LEU A 822 -2.85 -21.19 6.10
CA LEU A 822 -2.68 -19.93 6.82
C LEU A 822 -3.23 -19.99 8.24
N THR A 823 -4.39 -20.63 8.47
CA THR A 823 -4.92 -20.87 9.82
C THR A 823 -3.94 -21.68 10.68
N THR A 824 -3.30 -22.69 10.08
CA THR A 824 -2.27 -23.49 10.77
C THR A 824 -1.03 -22.66 11.13
N VAL A 825 -0.62 -21.74 10.24
CA VAL A 825 0.48 -20.80 10.52
C VAL A 825 0.10 -19.85 11.64
N GLU A 826 -1.13 -19.32 11.66
CA GLU A 826 -1.63 -18.48 12.75
C GLU A 826 -1.50 -19.17 14.12
N GLU A 827 -1.97 -20.41 14.23
CA GLU A 827 -1.85 -21.20 15.47
C GLU A 827 -0.39 -21.34 15.91
N SER A 828 0.52 -21.58 14.95
CA SER A 828 1.96 -21.68 15.22
C SER A 828 2.57 -20.36 15.69
N ILE A 829 2.19 -19.21 15.10
CA ILE A 829 2.62 -17.88 15.55
C ILE A 829 2.13 -17.61 16.97
N LEU A 830 0.85 -17.89 17.24
CA LEU A 830 0.26 -17.72 18.58
C LEU A 830 0.95 -18.59 19.64
N GLN A 831 1.34 -19.82 19.28
CA GLN A 831 2.08 -20.69 20.18
C GLN A 831 3.50 -20.17 20.44
N ARG A 832 4.22 -19.73 19.40
CA ARG A 832 5.54 -19.09 19.54
C ARG A 832 5.48 -17.86 20.44
N ASN A 833 4.44 -17.03 20.32
CA ASN A 833 4.25 -15.84 21.16
C ASN A 833 3.95 -16.17 22.64
N LYS A 834 3.64 -17.42 22.97
CA LYS A 834 3.46 -17.90 24.35
C LYS A 834 4.71 -18.57 24.91
N ASP A 835 5.70 -18.88 24.08
CA ASP A 835 6.90 -19.58 24.50
C ASP A 835 7.88 -18.60 25.21
N PRO A 836 8.13 -18.76 26.51
CA PRO A 836 9.02 -17.85 27.26
C PRO A 836 10.50 -18.01 26.88
N SER A 837 10.87 -19.05 26.13
CA SER A 837 12.25 -19.23 25.63
C SER A 837 12.55 -18.37 24.40
N LEU A 838 11.53 -17.84 23.73
CA LEU A 838 11.65 -16.99 22.55
C LEU A 838 11.59 -15.50 22.96
N PHE A 839 12.70 -14.99 23.48
CA PHE A 839 12.80 -13.66 24.08
C PHE A 839 12.46 -12.50 23.12
N ASN A 840 12.81 -12.61 21.84
CA ASN A 840 12.65 -11.51 20.88
C ASN A 840 11.19 -11.30 20.46
N ARG A 841 10.30 -12.27 20.73
CA ARG A 841 8.87 -12.17 20.38
C ARG A 841 8.13 -11.13 21.19
N ARG A 842 8.58 -10.85 22.42
CA ARG A 842 7.90 -9.96 23.37
C ARG A 842 8.78 -8.78 23.81
N GLY A 843 10.06 -9.04 24.06
CA GLY A 843 10.97 -8.01 24.52
C GLY A 843 10.70 -7.49 25.92
N ALA A 844 11.36 -6.39 26.25
CA ALA A 844 11.21 -5.70 27.52
C ALA A 844 9.84 -5.01 27.64
N ALA A 845 9.23 -4.66 26.51
CA ALA A 845 7.89 -4.09 26.44
C ALA A 845 6.76 -5.12 26.58
N ASN A 846 7.10 -6.43 26.64
CA ASN A 846 6.14 -7.54 26.66
C ASN A 846 5.10 -7.49 25.52
N LEU A 847 5.50 -6.94 24.36
CA LEU A 847 4.65 -6.76 23.20
C LEU A 847 4.80 -7.95 22.24
N PRO A 848 3.85 -8.91 22.20
CA PRO A 848 3.95 -10.07 21.32
C PRO A 848 3.99 -9.65 19.84
N TYR A 849 4.83 -10.31 19.05
CA TYR A 849 4.92 -10.04 17.60
C TYR A 849 3.73 -10.68 16.86
N THR A 850 2.76 -9.85 16.47
CA THR A 850 1.50 -10.29 15.85
C THR A 850 1.28 -9.76 14.43
N LEU A 851 2.20 -8.95 13.89
CA LEU A 851 2.06 -8.29 12.59
C LEU A 851 1.94 -9.25 11.39
N LEU A 852 2.34 -10.50 11.56
CA LEU A 852 2.24 -11.56 10.54
C LEU A 852 1.23 -12.66 10.89
N ILE A 853 0.33 -12.39 11.84
CA ILE A 853 -0.86 -13.22 12.00
C ILE A 853 -1.81 -12.94 10.82
N PRO A 854 -2.22 -13.96 10.03
CA PRO A 854 -3.06 -13.78 8.85
C PRO A 854 -4.39 -13.07 9.09
N SER A 855 -5.14 -13.45 10.12
CA SER A 855 -6.49 -12.91 10.35
C SER A 855 -6.52 -11.71 11.29
N SER A 856 -7.52 -10.83 11.11
CA SER A 856 -7.85 -9.73 12.01
C SER A 856 -9.34 -9.38 11.92
N GLY A 857 -9.80 -8.47 12.79
CA GLY A 857 -11.03 -7.71 12.61
C GLY A 857 -10.75 -6.27 12.19
N ALA A 858 -11.81 -5.47 12.07
CA ALA A 858 -11.71 -4.02 11.87
C ALA A 858 -10.97 -3.35 13.04
N GLY A 859 -10.43 -2.16 12.79
CA GLY A 859 -9.81 -1.32 13.82
C GLY A 859 -8.29 -1.45 13.92
N LEU A 860 -7.75 -0.86 14.98
CA LEU A 860 -6.32 -0.77 15.26
C LEU A 860 -5.81 -2.01 16.02
N THR A 861 -5.58 -3.12 15.31
CA THR A 861 -5.37 -4.43 15.95
C THR A 861 -3.91 -4.85 16.10
N GLY A 862 -2.99 -4.30 15.28
CA GLY A 862 -1.59 -4.74 15.24
C GLY A 862 -1.40 -6.18 14.74
N ARG A 863 -2.34 -6.69 13.94
CA ARG A 863 -2.32 -8.02 13.31
C ARG A 863 -3.21 -8.02 12.06
N GLY A 864 -3.14 -9.08 11.26
CA GLY A 864 -3.92 -9.21 10.02
C GLY A 864 -3.06 -8.92 8.81
N ILE A 865 -3.12 -9.81 7.82
CA ILE A 865 -2.42 -9.66 6.55
C ILE A 865 -3.47 -9.45 5.47
N PRO A 866 -3.74 -8.21 5.00
CA PRO A 866 -4.61 -7.98 3.86
C PRO A 866 -4.08 -8.66 2.60
N ASN A 867 -4.96 -8.93 1.63
CA ASN A 867 -4.54 -9.41 0.32
C ASN A 867 -3.60 -8.44 -0.40
N SER A 868 -3.73 -7.13 -0.16
CA SER A 868 -3.15 -6.05 -0.97
C SER A 868 -2.58 -4.90 -0.13
N THR A 869 -1.91 -3.96 -0.80
CA THR A 869 -1.43 -2.71 -0.20
C THR A 869 -2.61 -1.75 -0.06
N SER A 870 -3.50 -2.07 0.89
CA SER A 870 -4.85 -1.53 1.00
C SER A 870 -5.02 -0.46 2.08
N ILE A 871 -3.97 -0.19 2.85
CA ILE A 871 -3.77 1.05 3.57
C ILE A 871 -2.29 1.34 3.75
#